data_AF-A0A137QN07-F1
#
_entry.id   AF-A0A137QN07-F1
#
_cell.length_a   1.000
_cell.length_b   1.000
_cell.length_c   1.000
_cell.angle_alpha   90.00
_cell.angle_beta   90.00
_cell.angle_gamma   90.00
#
_symmetry.space_group_name_H-M   'P 1'
#
loop_
_entity.id
_entity.type
_entity.pdbx_description
1 polymer ?
#
loop_
_entity_poly.entity_id
_entity_poly.type
_entity_poly.pdbx_seq_one_letter_code
_entity_poly.pdbx_strand_id
1 'polypeptide(L)'
;MSTPSNEDVWREIVSYFTISLTDDHPEEIKTKKRVLLSLALTARDLVNIAQDDLWNSMTTFTPIVQVLNHFSESSGPSGRGALLTFTNDCWEMAFPSTCTAEGLASCAATCLSRVRYLQYSSFPSLQEYTLLQTLSFLGQGFDPLLPNLKGLYLSTNGAINPAMAYHIIPLLSPTLKTLTLHNQHLASMGESVLTILLDIPRYRNIQIEEINCKGYTSSKIACRIFRLPSFRFRIFWPQWSRALLTFTNDCWEMAFPSTCTAEELASCAAMYLSRIRYLHYSSFPSLQESTLLQMLSALCQGFDPLLPNLKGLYLSTNGSINSAMAYNIIPLLSPTLRTLTLHKQHLAPTGESVLTTLLDILRYRNIQIEEINCKGCMSSKIAYRIFRLPSLRSVAIPSRLSGNAITEAEISSFRGLVLTRLDIHLALFIKLEDARDWAKGLRSISDVTLRGSRTELVEFLLEYRRISTVCSFGLYVEGPLENRQNNYARVVGLVPYFFPHLHTLRLEADHQVWDSGLDLAELKRFEGMQIQTVILRRCCCQFSIDKTLAEIIQCIPTLKYLRITAYQGPLGDARVILPYYSRHARSLIHATLPLQLSSLKRPFDTTPNESICPLRSLGISTMDLPTDIRSVLGIARNLLLLFPHLNMITAAHGSNAVLQDLQTSIDAFRNFATSFQRR
;
A
#
# COMPACT_ATOMS: atom_id res chain seq x y z
N MET A 1 -1.73 29.02 11.57
CA MET A 1 -1.92 28.79 10.13
C MET A 1 -1.13 29.88 9.42
N SER A 2 -0.05 29.51 8.75
CA SER A 2 0.67 30.43 7.86
C SER A 2 -0.25 30.76 6.68
N THR A 3 -0.47 32.04 6.43
CA THR A 3 -1.05 32.52 5.18
C THR A 3 -0.33 31.85 4.00
N PRO A 4 -1.03 31.34 2.96
CA PRO A 4 -0.35 30.88 1.76
C PRO A 4 0.52 32.04 1.28
N SER A 5 1.82 31.77 1.16
CA SER A 5 2.73 32.81 0.70
C SER A 5 2.35 33.17 -0.73
N ASN A 6 2.53 34.43 -1.15
CA ASN A 6 2.35 34.82 -2.55
C ASN A 6 3.08 33.84 -3.50
N GLU A 7 4.19 33.26 -3.04
CA GLU A 7 5.00 32.27 -3.74
C GLU A 7 4.25 30.96 -4.08
N ASP A 8 3.32 30.50 -3.24
CA ASP A 8 2.56 29.27 -3.49
C ASP A 8 1.52 29.46 -4.60
N VAL A 9 0.86 30.63 -4.63
CA VAL A 9 -0.07 31.02 -5.69
C VAL A 9 0.69 31.21 -7.02
N TRP A 10 1.87 31.82 -6.97
CA TRP A 10 2.72 31.95 -8.15
C TRP A 10 3.26 30.61 -8.65
N ARG A 11 3.61 29.67 -7.77
CA ARG A 11 3.95 28.29 -8.18
C ARG A 11 2.79 27.60 -8.89
N GLU A 12 1.57 27.77 -8.41
CA GLU A 12 0.38 27.22 -9.07
C GLU A 12 0.14 27.87 -10.44
N ILE A 13 0.26 29.19 -10.56
CA ILE A 13 0.12 29.90 -11.85
C ILE A 13 1.21 29.47 -12.85
N VAL A 14 2.47 29.37 -12.40
CA VAL A 14 3.59 28.96 -13.26
C VAL A 14 3.47 27.48 -13.66
N SER A 15 2.84 26.63 -12.83
CA SER A 15 2.60 25.22 -13.17
C SER A 15 1.72 25.03 -14.42
N TYR A 16 0.85 25.98 -14.78
CA TYR A 16 0.10 25.97 -16.04
C TYR A 16 1.00 26.20 -17.28
N PHE A 17 2.19 26.75 -17.07
CA PHE A 17 3.22 26.93 -18.10
C PHE A 17 4.29 25.85 -18.06
N THR A 18 4.11 24.79 -17.26
CA THR A 18 5.04 23.64 -17.24
C THR A 18 5.16 23.07 -18.64
N ILE A 19 6.41 22.87 -19.08
CA ILE A 19 6.73 22.38 -20.41
C ILE A 19 6.82 20.86 -20.36
N SER A 20 5.90 20.17 -21.03
CA SER A 20 5.99 18.73 -21.27
C SER A 20 6.64 18.46 -22.62
N LEU A 21 7.88 17.98 -22.63
CA LEU A 21 8.59 17.61 -23.86
C LEU A 21 8.02 16.36 -24.56
N THR A 22 7.05 15.68 -23.94
CA THR A 22 6.36 14.50 -24.48
C THR A 22 4.96 14.82 -25.02
N ASP A 23 4.26 15.79 -24.42
CA ASP A 23 2.83 16.04 -24.70
C ASP A 23 2.58 17.38 -25.39
N ASP A 24 3.49 18.35 -25.25
CA ASP A 24 3.33 19.68 -25.86
C ASP A 24 3.81 19.69 -27.32
N HIS A 25 3.10 20.41 -28.18
CA HIS A 25 3.51 20.63 -29.57
C HIS A 25 4.78 21.52 -29.64
N PRO A 26 5.71 21.35 -30.60
CA PRO A 26 6.95 22.12 -30.69
C PRO A 26 6.79 23.65 -30.62
N GLU A 27 5.74 24.18 -31.25
CA GLU A 27 5.41 25.62 -31.21
C GLU A 27 4.85 26.08 -29.85
N GLU A 28 4.15 25.20 -29.12
CA GLU A 28 3.71 25.47 -27.76
C GLU A 28 4.88 25.47 -26.79
N ILE A 29 5.81 24.53 -26.93
CA ILE A 29 7.07 24.50 -26.16
C ILE A 29 7.84 25.80 -26.35
N LYS A 30 8.00 26.26 -27.59
CA LYS A 30 8.68 27.52 -27.92
C LYS A 30 7.99 28.73 -27.30
N THR A 31 6.66 28.73 -27.31
CA THR A 31 5.85 29.81 -26.73
C THR A 31 5.92 29.82 -25.21
N LYS A 32 5.77 28.66 -24.55
CA LYS A 32 5.93 28.50 -23.10
C LYS A 32 7.34 28.89 -22.64
N LYS A 33 8.40 28.48 -23.36
CA LYS A 33 9.79 28.90 -23.10
C LYS A 33 9.96 30.42 -23.18
N ARG A 34 9.38 31.06 -24.20
CA ARG A 34 9.43 32.53 -24.34
C ARG A 34 8.70 33.25 -23.22
N VAL A 35 7.54 32.74 -22.78
CA VAL A 35 6.76 33.31 -21.67
C VAL A 35 7.49 33.15 -20.35
N LEU A 36 8.02 31.96 -20.04
CA LEU A 36 8.82 31.71 -18.84
C LEU A 36 10.11 32.55 -18.83
N LEU A 37 10.78 32.71 -19.97
CA LEU A 37 11.95 33.58 -20.10
C LEU A 37 11.57 35.05 -19.88
N SER A 38 10.45 35.49 -20.44
CA SER A 38 9.96 36.86 -20.25
C SER A 38 9.60 37.13 -18.79
N LEU A 39 8.96 36.18 -18.11
CA LEU A 39 8.66 36.26 -16.68
C LEU A 39 9.95 36.29 -15.84
N ALA A 40 10.93 35.46 -16.18
CA ALA A 40 12.23 35.42 -15.51
C ALA A 40 13.06 36.71 -15.70
N LEU A 41 12.84 37.46 -16.79
CA LEU A 41 13.54 38.70 -17.08
C LEU A 41 12.79 39.96 -16.58
N THR A 42 11.46 39.90 -16.46
CA THR A 42 10.63 41.08 -16.15
C THR A 42 10.12 41.14 -14.71
N ALA A 43 9.98 40.00 -14.01
CA ALA A 43 9.38 39.96 -12.68
C ALA A 43 10.34 39.41 -11.61
N ARG A 44 10.92 40.31 -10.79
CA ARG A 44 11.92 40.01 -9.73
C ARG A 44 11.48 38.92 -8.76
N ASP A 45 10.18 38.87 -8.42
CA ASP A 45 9.62 37.93 -7.45
C ASP A 45 9.32 36.55 -8.05
N LEU A 46 9.26 36.46 -9.38
CA LEU A 46 8.98 35.24 -10.13
C LEU A 46 10.21 34.63 -10.79
N VAL A 47 11.35 35.33 -10.73
CA VAL A 47 12.61 34.89 -11.33
C VAL A 47 12.93 33.47 -10.94
N ASN A 48 12.88 33.13 -9.65
CA ASN A 48 13.27 31.81 -9.18
C ASN A 48 12.28 30.72 -9.62
N ILE A 49 10.98 30.99 -9.61
CA ILE A 49 9.93 30.03 -9.98
C ILE A 49 9.91 29.80 -11.50
N ALA A 50 9.92 30.88 -12.29
CA ALA A 50 9.93 30.81 -13.74
C ALA A 50 11.25 30.22 -14.28
N GLN A 51 12.37 30.49 -13.60
CA GLN A 51 13.64 29.85 -13.92
C GLN A 51 13.63 28.36 -13.57
N ASP A 52 13.14 27.95 -12.40
CA ASP A 52 13.06 26.53 -12.01
C ASP A 52 12.31 25.69 -13.08
N ASP A 53 11.20 26.19 -13.63
CA ASP A 53 10.48 25.51 -14.72
C ASP A 53 11.12 25.62 -16.10
N LEU A 54 11.84 26.71 -16.37
CA LEU A 54 12.64 26.85 -17.59
C LEU A 54 13.84 25.87 -17.56
N TRP A 55 14.45 25.66 -16.40
CA TRP A 55 15.52 24.70 -16.15
C TRP A 55 15.04 23.24 -16.20
N ASN A 56 13.78 22.95 -15.83
CA ASN A 56 13.17 21.62 -15.97
C ASN A 56 13.03 21.16 -17.44
N SER A 57 13.12 22.08 -18.42
CA SER A 57 12.91 21.82 -19.86
C SER A 57 14.16 22.01 -20.73
N MET A 58 15.34 22.05 -20.11
CA MET A 58 16.61 22.24 -20.82
C MET A 58 17.02 21.01 -21.63
N THR A 59 17.16 21.23 -22.94
CA THR A 59 17.58 20.22 -23.92
C THR A 59 18.97 20.46 -24.48
N THR A 60 19.58 21.62 -24.23
CA THR A 60 20.96 21.99 -24.63
C THR A 60 21.56 23.02 -23.68
N PHE A 61 22.89 23.11 -23.59
CA PHE A 61 23.61 24.13 -22.79
C PHE A 61 23.83 25.47 -23.52
N THR A 62 23.47 25.55 -24.81
CA THR A 62 23.62 26.74 -25.65
C THR A 62 23.02 28.03 -25.06
N PRO A 63 21.88 28.03 -24.35
CA PRO A 63 21.35 29.23 -23.71
C PRO A 63 22.29 29.83 -22.64
N ILE A 64 23.10 29.00 -21.96
CA ILE A 64 24.08 29.47 -20.97
C ILE A 64 25.20 30.25 -21.64
N VAL A 65 25.59 29.86 -22.86
CA VAL A 65 26.58 30.59 -23.68
C VAL A 65 26.10 32.02 -23.96
N GLN A 66 24.80 32.19 -24.26
CA GLN A 66 24.22 33.52 -24.51
C GLN A 66 24.22 34.39 -23.26
N VAL A 67 23.93 33.81 -22.09
CA VAL A 67 23.98 34.52 -20.79
C VAL A 67 25.42 34.95 -20.46
N LEU A 68 26.40 34.05 -20.65
CA LEU A 68 27.81 34.33 -20.40
C LEU A 68 28.37 35.37 -21.38
N ASN A 69 27.96 35.32 -22.66
CA ASN A 69 28.33 36.31 -23.66
C ASN A 69 27.68 37.69 -23.38
N HIS A 70 26.43 37.76 -22.90
CA HIS A 70 25.79 39.02 -22.47
C HIS A 70 26.41 39.62 -21.20
N PHE A 71 26.94 38.80 -20.29
CA PHE A 71 27.65 39.28 -19.10
C PHE A 71 28.87 40.12 -19.48
N SER A 72 29.56 39.73 -20.56
CA SER A 72 30.68 40.48 -21.17
C SER A 72 30.24 41.84 -21.73
N GLU A 73 29.07 41.90 -22.39
CA GLU A 73 28.54 43.13 -23.03
C GLU A 73 28.16 44.24 -22.06
N SER A 74 27.91 43.92 -20.78
CA SER A 74 27.55 44.91 -19.76
C SER A 74 28.74 45.75 -19.25
N SER A 75 29.96 45.45 -19.68
CA SER A 75 31.21 46.02 -19.17
C SER A 75 31.97 46.90 -20.19
N GLY A 76 31.31 47.97 -20.68
CA GLY A 76 31.97 49.09 -21.38
C GLY A 76 32.03 49.03 -22.91
N PRO A 77 32.23 50.18 -23.61
CA PRO A 77 31.88 50.34 -25.02
C PRO A 77 32.97 49.95 -26.03
N SER A 78 34.03 49.24 -25.64
CA SER A 78 35.20 48.99 -26.50
C SER A 78 35.50 47.50 -26.63
N GLY A 79 35.27 46.96 -27.84
CA GLY A 79 35.74 45.64 -28.28
C GLY A 79 34.63 44.59 -28.36
N ARG A 80 33.95 44.52 -29.51
CA ARG A 80 32.95 43.49 -29.82
C ARG A 80 33.64 42.13 -30.04
N GLY A 81 33.55 41.23 -29.07
CA GLY A 81 33.93 39.83 -29.21
C GLY A 81 33.07 38.96 -28.29
N ALA A 82 32.45 37.91 -28.83
CA ALA A 82 31.78 36.91 -28.01
C ALA A 82 32.83 36.19 -27.15
N LEU A 83 32.57 36.07 -25.85
CA LEU A 83 33.46 35.45 -24.86
C LEU A 83 33.62 33.95 -25.12
N LEU A 84 32.55 33.29 -25.56
CA LEU A 84 32.52 31.90 -26.00
C LEU A 84 32.12 31.85 -27.47
N THR A 85 33.01 31.32 -28.31
CA THR A 85 32.79 31.11 -29.75
C THR A 85 33.03 29.66 -30.11
N PHE A 86 32.18 29.11 -30.97
CA PHE A 86 32.38 27.77 -31.51
C PHE A 86 33.15 27.86 -32.84
N THR A 87 34.41 27.43 -32.85
CA THR A 87 35.33 27.46 -33.99
C THR A 87 36.15 26.17 -34.04
N ASN A 88 36.48 25.67 -35.23
CA ASN A 88 37.26 24.43 -35.42
C ASN A 88 36.70 23.22 -34.63
N ASP A 89 35.38 23.03 -34.64
CA ASP A 89 34.67 21.96 -33.91
C ASP A 89 34.87 21.95 -32.38
N CYS A 90 35.33 23.05 -31.79
CA CYS A 90 35.48 23.21 -30.35
C CYS A 90 34.97 24.57 -29.87
N TRP A 91 34.69 24.67 -28.57
CA TRP A 91 34.40 25.96 -27.94
C TRP A 91 35.71 26.61 -27.51
N GLU A 92 35.96 27.80 -28.04
CA GLU A 92 37.09 28.64 -27.65
C GLU A 92 36.58 29.74 -26.72
N MET A 93 37.37 30.02 -25.69
CA MET A 93 37.08 31.07 -24.72
C MET A 93 38.09 32.21 -24.88
N ALA A 94 37.60 33.39 -25.23
CA ALA A 94 38.40 34.60 -25.33
C ALA A 94 38.07 35.51 -24.15
N PHE A 95 39.06 35.87 -23.34
CA PHE A 95 38.88 36.81 -22.22
C PHE A 95 39.05 38.24 -22.71
N PRO A 96 38.00 39.09 -22.73
CA PRO A 96 38.19 40.52 -22.92
C PRO A 96 38.90 41.11 -21.71
N SER A 97 39.70 42.17 -21.93
CA SER A 97 40.53 42.83 -20.92
C SER A 97 39.76 43.41 -19.72
N THR A 98 38.43 43.43 -19.78
CA THR A 98 37.50 43.92 -18.73
C THR A 98 36.88 42.81 -17.87
N CYS A 99 37.08 41.53 -18.20
CA CYS A 99 36.46 40.40 -17.50
C CYS A 99 37.51 39.55 -16.76
N THR A 100 37.45 39.54 -15.42
CA THR A 100 38.27 38.63 -14.60
C THR A 100 37.73 37.20 -14.69
N ALA A 101 38.60 36.21 -14.87
CA ALA A 101 38.24 34.79 -14.90
C ALA A 101 37.39 34.35 -13.67
N GLU A 102 37.63 34.95 -12.50
CA GLU A 102 36.88 34.71 -11.26
C GLU A 102 35.41 35.18 -11.34
N GLY A 103 35.17 36.37 -11.89
CA GLY A 103 33.81 36.91 -12.07
C GLY A 103 32.98 36.07 -13.04
N LEU A 104 33.63 35.58 -14.11
CA LEU A 104 33.00 34.68 -15.07
C LEU A 104 32.72 33.30 -14.45
N ALA A 105 33.67 32.74 -13.70
CA ALA A 105 33.50 31.48 -12.99
C ALA A 105 32.36 31.58 -11.96
N SER A 106 32.23 32.69 -11.24
CA SER A 106 31.12 32.93 -10.31
C SER A 106 29.76 33.02 -11.01
N CYS A 107 29.69 33.65 -12.18
CA CYS A 107 28.47 33.73 -12.99
C CYS A 107 28.08 32.34 -13.52
N ALA A 108 29.03 31.62 -14.12
CA ALA A 108 28.83 30.26 -14.61
C ALA A 108 28.40 29.31 -13.48
N ALA A 109 29.03 29.39 -12.31
CA ALA A 109 28.67 28.61 -11.12
C ALA A 109 27.24 28.87 -10.66
N THR A 110 26.82 30.14 -10.63
CA THR A 110 25.48 30.55 -10.23
C THR A 110 24.42 30.02 -11.21
N CYS A 111 24.72 29.99 -12.51
CA CYS A 111 23.85 29.43 -13.53
C CYS A 111 23.80 27.90 -13.46
N LEU A 112 24.96 27.24 -13.38
CA LEU A 112 25.09 25.77 -13.36
C LEU A 112 24.56 25.15 -12.06
N SER A 113 24.69 25.82 -10.92
CA SER A 113 24.13 25.35 -9.64
C SER A 113 22.60 25.33 -9.60
N ARG A 114 21.94 26.01 -10.54
CA ARG A 114 20.46 26.04 -10.64
C ARG A 114 19.91 24.86 -11.43
N VAL A 115 20.75 24.15 -12.19
CA VAL A 115 20.32 23.01 -13.00
C VAL A 115 20.09 21.79 -12.11
N ARG A 116 18.82 21.41 -11.95
CA ARG A 116 18.40 20.23 -11.17
C ARG A 116 18.03 19.03 -12.03
N TYR A 117 17.55 19.26 -13.25
CA TYR A 117 17.14 18.22 -14.19
C TYR A 117 17.65 18.57 -15.58
N LEU A 118 18.20 17.60 -16.30
CA LEU A 118 18.74 17.80 -17.65
C LEU A 118 18.20 16.72 -18.59
N GLN A 119 17.65 17.10 -19.74
CA GLN A 119 17.02 16.16 -20.66
C GLN A 119 17.54 16.28 -22.09
N TYR A 120 18.31 15.29 -22.52
CA TYR A 120 18.78 15.16 -23.89
C TYR A 120 17.83 14.29 -24.72
N SER A 121 17.07 14.92 -25.63
CA SER A 121 16.22 14.24 -26.62
C SER A 121 17.02 13.47 -27.67
N SER A 122 18.27 13.86 -27.89
CA SER A 122 19.29 13.18 -28.68
C SER A 122 20.59 13.21 -27.88
N PHE A 123 21.40 12.15 -27.96
CA PHE A 123 22.64 12.04 -27.18
C PHE A 123 23.55 13.27 -27.37
N PRO A 124 24.22 13.79 -26.32
CA PRO A 124 24.98 15.03 -26.40
C PRO A 124 25.94 15.07 -27.58
N SER A 125 25.88 16.17 -28.34
CA SER A 125 26.70 16.34 -29.53
C SER A 125 28.16 16.65 -29.17
N LEU A 126 29.07 16.59 -30.15
CA LEU A 126 30.46 17.02 -29.97
C LEU A 126 30.56 18.49 -29.54
N GLN A 127 29.66 19.33 -30.06
CA GLN A 127 29.55 20.74 -29.68
C GLN A 127 29.17 20.91 -28.20
N GLU A 128 28.28 20.07 -27.66
CA GLU A 128 27.90 20.16 -26.25
C GLU A 128 28.98 19.61 -25.33
N TYR A 129 29.65 18.54 -25.75
CA TYR A 129 30.79 17.99 -25.00
C TYR A 129 31.93 19.00 -24.88
N THR A 130 32.36 19.59 -26.00
CA THR A 130 33.44 20.58 -26.01
C THR A 130 33.06 21.83 -25.21
N LEU A 131 31.77 22.20 -25.17
CA LEU A 131 31.28 23.25 -24.29
C LEU A 131 31.43 22.87 -22.82
N LEU A 132 31.01 21.66 -22.44
CA LEU A 132 31.11 21.15 -21.07
C LEU A 132 32.57 21.06 -20.60
N GLN A 133 33.49 20.63 -21.48
CA GLN A 133 34.91 20.65 -21.18
C GLN A 133 35.42 22.08 -20.96
N THR A 134 35.07 23.00 -21.85
CA THR A 134 35.47 24.41 -21.77
C THR A 134 34.94 25.07 -20.49
N LEU A 135 33.70 24.75 -20.09
CA LEU A 135 33.13 25.19 -18.81
C LEU A 135 33.77 24.50 -17.60
N SER A 136 34.21 23.24 -17.70
CA SER A 136 34.97 22.58 -16.63
C SER A 136 36.36 23.19 -16.43
N PHE A 137 36.98 23.71 -17.50
CA PHE A 137 38.30 24.37 -17.42
C PHE A 137 38.26 25.72 -16.68
N LEU A 138 37.11 26.41 -16.66
CA LEU A 138 36.89 27.59 -15.80
C LEU A 138 36.89 27.28 -14.30
N GLY A 139 36.85 25.99 -13.95
CA GLY A 139 36.50 25.51 -12.64
C GLY A 139 37.54 24.58 -12.02
N GLN A 140 38.72 25.08 -11.65
CA GLN A 140 39.62 24.32 -10.77
C GLN A 140 39.01 24.00 -9.38
N GLY A 141 37.79 24.46 -9.08
CA GLY A 141 37.04 24.15 -7.85
C GLY A 141 35.64 23.53 -8.05
N PHE A 142 35.23 23.18 -9.28
CA PHE A 142 33.88 22.65 -9.57
C PHE A 142 33.90 21.15 -9.91
N ASP A 143 34.34 20.32 -8.97
CA ASP A 143 34.03 18.88 -9.04
C ASP A 143 32.94 18.60 -7.99
N PRO A 144 31.65 18.52 -8.39
CA PRO A 144 31.09 18.43 -9.76
C PRO A 144 30.71 19.79 -10.44
N LEU A 145 30.69 19.81 -11.78
CA LEU A 145 30.27 20.97 -12.62
C LEU A 145 28.80 21.36 -12.42
N LEU A 146 27.94 20.39 -12.10
CA LEU A 146 26.51 20.58 -11.82
C LEU A 146 26.18 20.13 -10.39
N PRO A 147 26.51 20.93 -9.36
CA PRO A 147 26.48 20.49 -7.98
C PRO A 147 25.11 20.13 -7.42
N ASN A 148 24.02 20.56 -8.08
CA ASN A 148 22.65 20.28 -7.65
C ASN A 148 21.86 19.42 -8.64
N LEU A 149 22.52 18.78 -9.62
CA LEU A 149 21.84 17.90 -10.55
C LEU A 149 21.23 16.71 -9.80
N LYS A 150 19.91 16.57 -9.88
CA LYS A 150 19.13 15.50 -9.25
C LYS A 150 18.65 14.48 -10.28
N GLY A 151 18.42 14.88 -11.52
CA GLY A 151 17.97 13.96 -12.57
C GLY A 151 18.59 14.20 -13.95
N LEU A 152 18.91 13.12 -14.65
CA LEU A 152 19.50 13.15 -15.99
C LEU A 152 18.71 12.23 -16.92
N TYR A 153 18.24 12.74 -18.06
CA TYR A 153 17.63 11.97 -19.13
C TYR A 153 18.54 11.97 -20.36
N LEU A 154 18.85 10.77 -20.87
CA LEU A 154 19.67 10.58 -22.07
C LEU A 154 18.92 9.68 -23.05
N SER A 155 18.69 10.18 -24.27
CA SER A 155 18.21 9.34 -25.37
C SER A 155 19.36 8.91 -26.28
N THR A 156 19.44 7.62 -26.57
CA THR A 156 20.41 7.04 -27.50
C THR A 156 19.88 6.94 -28.94
N ASN A 157 18.98 7.85 -29.33
CA ASN A 157 18.42 7.87 -30.68
C ASN A 157 19.43 8.42 -31.68
N GLY A 158 20.05 7.55 -32.48
CA GLY A 158 20.98 7.92 -33.57
C GLY A 158 22.19 7.00 -33.70
N ALA A 159 23.06 7.26 -34.69
CA ALA A 159 24.34 6.56 -34.85
C ALA A 159 25.36 7.09 -33.82
N ILE A 160 25.34 6.51 -32.61
CA ILE A 160 26.19 6.95 -31.50
C ILE A 160 27.44 6.07 -31.42
N ASN A 161 28.61 6.69 -31.33
CA ASN A 161 29.87 5.99 -31.08
C ASN A 161 30.01 5.71 -29.56
N PRO A 162 30.42 4.51 -29.12
CA PRO A 162 30.70 4.20 -27.71
C PRO A 162 31.60 5.21 -26.98
N ALA A 163 32.55 5.84 -27.69
CA ALA A 163 33.40 6.89 -27.13
C ALA A 163 32.61 8.11 -26.65
N MET A 164 31.44 8.38 -27.24
CA MET A 164 30.58 9.49 -26.82
C MET A 164 30.01 9.27 -25.41
N ALA A 165 29.95 8.03 -24.90
CA ALA A 165 29.51 7.77 -23.52
C ALA A 165 30.36 8.51 -22.47
N TYR A 166 31.64 8.78 -22.77
CA TYR A 166 32.52 9.54 -21.88
C TYR A 166 32.22 11.04 -21.87
N HIS A 167 31.46 11.55 -22.85
CA HIS A 167 31.12 12.97 -22.94
C HIS A 167 30.26 13.46 -21.78
N ILE A 168 29.57 12.55 -21.09
CA ILE A 168 28.69 12.89 -19.98
C ILE A 168 29.40 12.88 -18.62
N ILE A 169 30.68 12.49 -18.54
CA ILE A 169 31.44 12.47 -17.28
C ILE A 169 31.35 13.80 -16.51
N PRO A 170 31.51 14.98 -17.14
CA PRO A 170 31.40 16.27 -16.45
C PRO A 170 30.01 16.53 -15.84
N LEU A 171 28.96 15.83 -16.29
CA LEU A 171 27.59 16.00 -15.82
C LEU A 171 27.26 15.14 -14.58
N LEU A 172 28.08 14.13 -14.27
CA LEU A 172 27.79 13.16 -13.23
C LEU A 172 28.14 13.71 -11.84
N SER A 173 27.16 14.36 -11.23
CA SER A 173 27.23 14.89 -9.85
C SER A 173 26.95 13.81 -8.80
N PRO A 174 27.60 13.84 -7.61
CA PRO A 174 27.22 13.05 -6.44
C PRO A 174 25.77 13.27 -5.97
N THR A 175 25.13 14.38 -6.35
CA THR A 175 23.71 14.65 -6.02
C THR A 175 22.71 13.99 -6.97
N LEU A 176 23.19 13.31 -8.02
CA LEU A 176 22.35 12.67 -9.03
C LEU A 176 21.59 11.50 -8.42
N LYS A 177 20.26 11.66 -8.31
CA LYS A 177 19.35 10.67 -7.74
C LYS A 177 18.62 9.87 -8.81
N THR A 178 18.32 10.47 -9.96
CA THR A 178 17.52 9.84 -11.01
C THR A 178 18.25 9.83 -12.35
N LEU A 179 18.30 8.68 -13.02
CA LEU A 179 18.91 8.53 -14.34
C LEU A 179 17.93 7.84 -15.29
N THR A 180 17.47 8.54 -16.31
CA THR A 180 16.56 7.99 -17.32
C THR A 180 17.31 7.76 -18.62
N LEU A 181 17.32 6.52 -19.11
CA LEU A 181 18.00 6.12 -20.34
C LEU A 181 16.95 5.66 -21.35
N HIS A 182 16.83 6.33 -22.50
CA HIS A 182 15.86 5.98 -23.53
C HIS A 182 16.53 5.43 -24.78
N ASN A 183 16.24 4.18 -25.13
CA ASN A 183 16.80 3.52 -26.32
C ASN A 183 15.71 3.00 -27.26
N GLN A 184 15.50 3.66 -28.40
CA GLN A 184 14.51 3.24 -29.40
C GLN A 184 15.02 2.17 -30.39
N HIS A 185 16.34 1.93 -30.48
CA HIS A 185 16.92 1.02 -31.49
C HIS A 185 17.88 -0.03 -30.90
N LEU A 186 17.80 -1.26 -31.40
CA LEU A 186 18.61 -2.41 -30.98
C LEU A 186 19.96 -2.46 -31.73
N ALA A 187 20.68 -1.34 -31.77
CA ALA A 187 22.02 -1.27 -32.36
C ALA A 187 23.09 -1.63 -31.33
N SER A 188 24.05 -2.49 -31.68
CA SER A 188 25.17 -2.94 -30.82
C SER A 188 25.96 -1.80 -30.18
N MET A 189 26.00 -0.65 -30.85
CA MET A 189 26.67 0.55 -30.36
C MET A 189 25.90 1.24 -29.22
N GLY A 190 24.57 1.28 -29.26
CA GLY A 190 23.73 1.86 -28.20
C GLY A 190 23.82 1.06 -26.89
N GLU A 191 23.91 -0.26 -26.98
CA GLU A 191 24.11 -1.14 -25.82
C GLU A 191 25.48 -0.92 -25.14
N SER A 192 26.52 -0.69 -25.94
CA SER A 192 27.88 -0.39 -25.46
C SER A 192 27.93 0.96 -24.74
N VAL A 193 27.24 1.96 -25.25
CA VAL A 193 27.09 3.28 -24.59
C VAL A 193 26.38 3.11 -23.24
N LEU A 194 25.21 2.47 -23.20
CA LEU A 194 24.44 2.27 -21.95
C LEU A 194 25.23 1.48 -20.90
N THR A 195 26.01 0.51 -21.35
CA THR A 195 26.96 -0.23 -20.50
C THR A 195 27.97 0.70 -19.83
N ILE A 196 28.65 1.54 -20.61
CA ILE A 196 29.65 2.48 -20.08
C ILE A 196 28.98 3.49 -19.13
N LEU A 197 27.80 3.98 -19.49
CA LEU A 197 27.01 4.94 -18.68
C LEU A 197 26.60 4.39 -17.31
N LEU A 198 26.40 3.07 -17.18
CA LEU A 198 26.07 2.42 -15.91
C LEU A 198 27.30 2.07 -15.08
N ASP A 199 28.45 1.83 -15.73
CA ASP A 199 29.71 1.55 -15.05
C ASP A 199 30.35 2.82 -14.46
N ILE A 200 30.23 3.99 -15.11
CA ILE A 200 30.83 5.26 -14.62
C ILE A 200 30.33 5.68 -13.22
N PRO A 201 29.02 5.72 -12.92
CA PRO A 201 28.51 6.06 -11.58
C PRO A 201 29.01 5.11 -10.50
N ARG A 202 29.20 3.83 -10.86
CA ARG A 202 29.75 2.81 -9.96
C ARG A 202 31.21 3.08 -9.63
N TYR A 203 32.03 3.43 -10.62
CA TYR A 203 33.43 3.82 -10.38
C TYR A 203 33.56 5.10 -9.55
N ARG A 204 32.57 6.00 -9.62
CA ARG A 204 32.55 7.28 -8.88
C ARG A 204 31.79 7.24 -7.55
N ASN A 205 31.30 6.07 -7.10
CA ASN A 205 30.50 5.93 -5.87
C ASN A 205 29.27 6.87 -5.80
N ILE A 206 28.63 7.14 -6.93
CA ILE A 206 27.43 7.99 -6.97
C ILE A 206 26.21 7.16 -6.57
N GLN A 207 25.45 7.62 -5.57
CA GLN A 207 24.23 6.95 -5.10
C GLN A 207 23.02 7.33 -5.96
N ILE A 208 22.75 6.52 -6.98
CA ILE A 208 21.55 6.68 -7.81
C ILE A 208 20.37 5.96 -7.15
N GLU A 209 19.32 6.71 -6.83
CA GLU A 209 18.10 6.20 -6.16
C GLU A 209 17.11 5.56 -7.16
N GLU A 210 17.06 6.07 -8.40
CA GLU A 210 16.12 5.65 -9.44
C GLU A 210 16.80 5.62 -10.84
N ILE A 211 16.73 4.49 -11.52
CA ILE A 211 17.13 4.34 -12.93
C ILE A 211 15.90 3.93 -13.74
N ASN A 212 15.56 4.73 -14.73
CA ASN A 212 14.43 4.51 -15.62
C ASN A 212 14.94 4.19 -17.02
N CYS A 213 14.96 2.91 -17.39
CA CYS A 213 15.24 2.52 -18.77
C CYS A 213 13.94 2.46 -19.57
N LYS A 214 13.87 3.24 -20.64
CA LYS A 214 12.72 3.28 -21.57
C LYS A 214 13.17 2.75 -22.94
N GLY A 215 12.35 1.90 -23.57
CA GLY A 215 12.67 1.25 -24.85
C GLY A 215 13.37 -0.11 -24.72
N TYR A 216 14.16 -0.53 -25.73
CA TYR A 216 14.77 -1.87 -25.77
C TYR A 216 15.96 -1.98 -24.80
N THR A 217 15.84 -2.87 -23.82
CA THR A 217 16.90 -3.16 -22.83
C THR A 217 17.46 -4.57 -23.01
N SER A 218 18.79 -4.70 -23.13
CA SER A 218 19.46 -5.99 -23.14
C SER A 218 19.68 -6.54 -21.73
N SER A 219 19.95 -7.83 -21.64
CA SER A 219 20.29 -8.49 -20.37
C SER A 219 21.59 -7.99 -19.75
N LYS A 220 22.58 -7.56 -20.54
CA LYS A 220 23.82 -6.94 -20.03
C LYS A 220 23.54 -5.67 -19.24
N ILE A 221 22.62 -4.84 -19.73
CA ILE A 221 22.21 -3.59 -19.10
C ILE A 221 21.43 -3.89 -17.81
N ALA A 222 20.49 -4.84 -17.85
CA ALA A 222 19.72 -5.25 -16.69
C ALA A 222 20.63 -5.77 -15.55
N CYS A 223 21.56 -6.68 -15.84
CA CYS A 223 22.50 -7.22 -14.86
C CYS A 223 23.38 -6.15 -14.19
N ARG A 224 23.78 -5.11 -14.93
CA ARG A 224 24.56 -3.98 -14.36
C ARG A 224 23.74 -3.09 -13.45
N ILE A 225 22.49 -2.80 -13.82
CA ILE A 225 21.57 -2.02 -12.97
C ILE A 225 21.35 -2.75 -11.63
N PHE A 226 21.19 -4.08 -11.67
CA PHE A 226 20.99 -4.88 -10.45
C PHE A 226 22.24 -5.01 -9.56
N ARG A 227 23.43 -4.66 -10.05
CA ARG A 227 24.68 -4.65 -9.28
C ARG A 227 24.91 -3.32 -8.52
N LEU A 228 23.99 -2.36 -8.61
CA LEU A 228 24.09 -1.09 -7.88
C LEU A 228 23.63 -1.24 -6.42
N PRO A 229 24.41 -0.76 -5.43
CA PRO A 229 24.24 -1.10 -4.01
C PRO A 229 23.02 -0.47 -3.31
N SER A 230 22.34 0.50 -3.92
CA SER A 230 21.23 1.25 -3.30
C SER A 230 20.15 1.54 -4.35
N PHE A 231 19.04 0.79 -4.39
CA PHE A 231 18.10 0.93 -5.51
C PHE A 231 16.62 0.68 -5.19
N ARG A 232 15.73 1.56 -5.70
CA ARG A 232 14.28 1.36 -5.84
C ARG A 232 13.90 1.32 -7.33
N PHE A 233 13.22 0.26 -7.76
CA PHE A 233 13.02 -0.04 -9.18
C PHE A 233 11.59 0.24 -9.66
N ARG A 234 11.44 1.04 -10.73
CA ARG A 234 10.21 1.22 -11.51
C ARG A 234 10.53 0.95 -12.98
N ILE A 235 10.01 -0.14 -13.54
CA ILE A 235 10.01 -0.34 -14.99
C ILE A 235 8.60 -0.09 -15.53
N PHE A 236 8.52 0.68 -16.61
CA PHE A 236 7.44 0.58 -17.59
C PHE A 236 7.84 -0.50 -18.61
N TRP A 237 7.13 -1.63 -18.61
CA TRP A 237 7.40 -2.76 -19.50
C TRP A 237 6.67 -2.60 -20.84
N PRO A 238 7.37 -2.28 -21.93
CA PRO A 238 6.94 -2.76 -23.23
C PRO A 238 8.05 -3.57 -23.93
N GLN A 239 7.68 -4.78 -24.35
CA GLN A 239 8.33 -5.62 -25.36
C GLN A 239 9.80 -6.02 -25.13
N TRP A 240 9.99 -7.13 -24.41
CA TRP A 240 11.15 -7.99 -24.58
C TRP A 240 11.11 -8.59 -25.99
N SER A 241 12.11 -8.38 -26.84
CA SER A 241 12.28 -9.17 -28.06
C SER A 241 13.52 -10.05 -27.94
N ARG A 242 13.29 -11.37 -28.08
CA ARG A 242 14.25 -12.50 -28.05
C ARG A 242 14.97 -12.74 -26.72
N ALA A 243 14.15 -12.87 -25.69
CA ALA A 243 14.18 -13.89 -24.65
C ALA A 243 15.52 -14.60 -24.35
N LEU A 244 16.09 -14.24 -23.19
CA LEU A 244 16.93 -15.14 -22.39
C LEU A 244 16.12 -16.33 -21.85
N LEU A 245 14.80 -16.24 -21.85
CA LEU A 245 13.85 -17.26 -21.41
C LEU A 245 12.67 -17.34 -22.39
N THR A 246 12.65 -18.35 -23.25
CA THR A 246 11.52 -18.65 -24.15
C THR A 246 10.73 -19.81 -23.59
N PHE A 247 9.40 -19.69 -23.54
CA PHE A 247 8.56 -20.85 -23.28
C PHE A 247 8.18 -21.49 -24.62
N THR A 248 8.73 -22.66 -24.91
CA THR A 248 8.57 -23.40 -26.16
C THR A 248 8.40 -24.88 -25.82
N ASN A 249 7.48 -25.60 -26.49
CA ASN A 249 7.24 -27.04 -26.27
C ASN A 249 7.02 -27.43 -24.78
N ASP A 250 6.20 -26.65 -24.05
CA ASP A 250 5.92 -26.86 -22.62
C ASP A 250 7.14 -26.79 -21.68
N CYS A 251 8.26 -26.23 -22.12
CA CYS A 251 9.43 -25.98 -21.29
C CYS A 251 9.95 -24.55 -21.43
N TRP A 252 10.63 -24.06 -20.40
CA TRP A 252 11.38 -22.82 -20.50
C TRP A 252 12.79 -23.12 -21.01
N GLU A 253 13.11 -22.61 -22.19
CA GLU A 253 14.44 -22.61 -22.76
C GLU A 253 15.19 -21.35 -22.32
N MET A 254 16.39 -21.52 -21.76
CA MET A 254 17.25 -20.41 -21.40
C MET A 254 18.38 -20.24 -22.40
N ALA A 255 18.41 -19.11 -23.10
CA ALA A 255 19.51 -18.78 -23.99
C ALA A 255 20.59 -18.00 -23.22
N PHE A 256 21.72 -18.64 -22.94
CA PHE A 256 22.86 -17.96 -22.31
C PHE A 256 23.52 -17.02 -23.34
N PRO A 257 23.62 -15.70 -23.06
CA PRO A 257 24.54 -14.86 -23.82
C PRO A 257 25.96 -15.39 -23.60
N SER A 258 26.79 -15.40 -24.64
CA SER A 258 28.18 -15.88 -24.62
C SER A 258 29.11 -15.18 -23.61
N THR A 259 28.60 -14.20 -22.85
CA THR A 259 29.33 -13.36 -21.89
C THR A 259 28.80 -13.45 -20.45
N CYS A 260 27.84 -14.32 -20.14
CA CYS A 260 27.28 -14.50 -18.79
C CYS A 260 27.40 -15.96 -18.36
N THR A 261 28.14 -16.23 -17.28
CA THR A 261 28.25 -17.58 -16.72
C THR A 261 26.97 -17.93 -15.95
N ALA A 262 26.58 -19.21 -15.95
CA ALA A 262 25.43 -19.69 -15.19
C ALA A 262 25.51 -19.35 -13.68
N GLU A 263 26.71 -19.33 -13.10
CA GLU A 263 26.95 -19.00 -11.68
C GLU A 263 26.58 -17.55 -11.33
N GLU A 264 26.93 -16.58 -12.18
CA GLU A 264 26.58 -15.18 -11.96
C GLU A 264 25.06 -14.95 -11.98
N LEU A 265 24.35 -15.63 -12.88
CA LEU A 265 22.91 -15.55 -12.99
C LEU A 265 22.21 -16.24 -11.81
N ALA A 266 22.73 -17.40 -11.37
CA ALA A 266 22.27 -18.10 -10.18
C ALA A 266 22.43 -17.25 -8.91
N SER A 267 23.58 -16.57 -8.74
CA SER A 267 23.82 -15.67 -7.61
C SER A 267 22.84 -14.49 -7.57
N CYS A 268 22.54 -13.89 -8.72
CA CYS A 268 21.57 -12.80 -8.82
C CYS A 268 20.15 -13.27 -8.53
N ALA A 269 19.74 -14.41 -9.10
CA ALA A 269 18.43 -15.01 -8.85
C ALA A 269 18.26 -15.35 -7.36
N ALA A 270 19.25 -15.99 -6.74
CA ALA A 270 19.26 -16.30 -5.31
C ALA A 270 19.09 -15.05 -4.43
N MET A 271 19.82 -13.96 -4.75
CA MET A 271 19.70 -12.71 -4.00
C MET A 271 18.27 -12.16 -4.06
N TYR A 272 17.64 -12.15 -5.23
CA TYR A 272 16.27 -11.66 -5.39
C TYR A 272 15.25 -12.55 -4.68
N LEU A 273 15.32 -13.86 -4.92
CA LEU A 273 14.41 -14.86 -4.35
C LEU A 273 14.47 -14.88 -2.81
N SER A 274 15.66 -14.68 -2.23
CA SER A 274 15.83 -14.58 -0.77
C SER A 274 15.12 -13.38 -0.12
N ARG A 275 14.74 -12.34 -0.89
CA ARG A 275 14.04 -11.15 -0.35
C ARG A 275 12.52 -11.33 -0.28
N ILE A 276 11.97 -12.35 -0.94
CA ILE A 276 10.53 -12.58 -0.99
C ILE A 276 10.07 -13.21 0.33
N ARG A 277 9.19 -12.51 1.05
CA ARG A 277 8.61 -12.96 2.33
C ARG A 277 7.15 -13.39 2.22
N TYR A 278 6.43 -12.85 1.25
CA TYR A 278 5.02 -13.13 1.03
C TYR A 278 4.76 -13.29 -0.46
N LEU A 279 4.05 -14.35 -0.83
CA LEU A 279 3.73 -14.65 -2.22
C LEU A 279 2.23 -14.86 -2.37
N HIS A 280 1.63 -14.25 -3.39
CA HIS A 280 0.19 -14.24 -3.60
C HIS A 280 -0.16 -14.68 -5.01
N TYR A 281 -0.76 -15.87 -5.12
CA TYR A 281 -1.27 -16.42 -6.36
C TYR A 281 -2.79 -16.26 -6.45
N SER A 282 -3.24 -15.37 -7.34
CA SER A 282 -4.66 -15.13 -7.64
C SER A 282 -5.33 -16.32 -8.36
N SER A 283 -4.53 -17.12 -9.05
CA SER A 283 -4.87 -18.41 -9.66
C SER A 283 -3.76 -19.41 -9.33
N PHE A 284 -4.12 -20.69 -9.20
CA PHE A 284 -3.16 -21.72 -8.81
C PHE A 284 -1.99 -21.80 -9.83
N PRO A 285 -0.73 -22.01 -9.38
CA PRO A 285 0.43 -22.04 -10.29
C PRO A 285 0.24 -22.99 -11.48
N SER A 286 0.32 -22.43 -12.68
CA SER A 286 0.16 -23.16 -13.95
C SER A 286 1.34 -24.10 -14.22
N LEU A 287 1.25 -24.92 -15.28
CA LEU A 287 2.38 -25.72 -15.75
C LEU A 287 3.57 -24.83 -16.17
N GLN A 288 3.29 -23.70 -16.81
CA GLN A 288 4.30 -22.71 -17.18
C GLN A 288 4.99 -22.13 -15.93
N GLU A 289 4.22 -21.81 -14.89
CA GLU A 289 4.79 -21.31 -13.63
C GLU A 289 5.62 -22.39 -12.93
N SER A 290 5.15 -23.64 -12.93
CA SER A 290 5.86 -24.79 -12.36
C SER A 290 7.21 -25.04 -13.03
N THR A 291 7.23 -25.06 -14.36
CA THR A 291 8.45 -25.27 -15.14
C THR A 291 9.42 -24.11 -14.96
N LEU A 292 8.94 -22.88 -14.78
CA LEU A 292 9.77 -21.74 -14.40
C LEU A 292 10.39 -21.95 -13.01
N LEU A 293 9.59 -22.34 -12.01
CA LEU A 293 10.07 -22.58 -10.65
C LEU A 293 11.07 -23.73 -10.58
N GLN A 294 10.85 -24.80 -11.35
CA GLN A 294 11.78 -25.92 -11.47
C GLN A 294 13.09 -25.52 -12.14
N MET A 295 13.02 -24.73 -13.22
CA MET A 295 14.22 -24.23 -13.89
C MET A 295 15.00 -23.24 -13.02
N LEU A 296 14.32 -22.34 -12.29
CA LEU A 296 14.97 -21.47 -11.31
C LEU A 296 15.59 -22.27 -10.15
N SER A 297 14.94 -23.34 -9.71
CA SER A 297 15.49 -24.28 -8.72
C SER A 297 16.75 -24.98 -9.25
N ALA A 298 16.72 -25.43 -10.50
CA ALA A 298 17.85 -26.08 -11.17
C ALA A 298 19.01 -25.11 -11.48
N LEU A 299 18.73 -23.82 -11.66
CA LEU A 299 19.77 -22.78 -11.76
C LEU A 299 20.42 -22.49 -10.41
N CYS A 300 19.61 -22.41 -9.35
CA CYS A 300 20.06 -22.01 -8.03
C CYS A 300 20.63 -23.18 -7.22
N GLN A 301 21.15 -24.24 -7.87
CA GLN A 301 21.70 -25.47 -7.27
C GLN A 301 22.37 -25.19 -5.91
N GLY A 302 21.62 -25.42 -4.82
CA GLY A 302 22.02 -25.03 -3.45
C GLY A 302 20.90 -24.39 -2.61
N PHE A 303 19.86 -23.82 -3.22
CA PHE A 303 18.67 -23.31 -2.51
C PHE A 303 17.51 -24.32 -2.60
N ASP A 304 17.51 -25.32 -1.72
CA ASP A 304 16.27 -26.01 -1.34
C ASP A 304 15.87 -25.49 0.05
N PRO A 305 14.93 -24.54 0.13
CA PRO A 305 13.91 -24.17 -0.87
C PRO A 305 14.28 -22.94 -1.71
N LEU A 306 13.63 -22.81 -2.88
CA LEU A 306 13.82 -21.69 -3.83
C LEU A 306 13.60 -20.31 -3.18
N LEU A 307 12.64 -20.23 -2.25
CA LEU A 307 12.30 -19.03 -1.50
C LEU A 307 12.64 -19.21 -0.01
N PRO A 308 13.92 -19.11 0.38
CA PRO A 308 14.37 -19.53 1.72
C PRO A 308 13.75 -18.70 2.87
N ASN A 309 13.28 -17.47 2.60
CA ASN A 309 12.72 -16.57 3.60
C ASN A 309 11.20 -16.37 3.47
N LEU A 310 10.51 -17.22 2.70
CA LEU A 310 9.06 -17.14 2.53
C LEU A 310 8.35 -17.42 3.87
N LYS A 311 7.59 -16.45 4.37
CA LYS A 311 6.80 -16.54 5.61
C LYS A 311 5.33 -16.81 5.35
N GLY A 312 4.80 -16.30 4.24
CA GLY A 312 3.39 -16.46 3.90
C GLY A 312 3.12 -16.76 2.45
N LEU A 313 2.17 -17.67 2.22
CA LEU A 313 1.74 -18.11 0.90
C LEU A 313 0.22 -18.01 0.80
N TYR A 314 -0.26 -17.35 -0.24
CA TYR A 314 -1.68 -17.32 -0.60
C TYR A 314 -1.88 -18.10 -1.90
N LEU A 315 -2.77 -19.09 -1.87
CA LEU A 315 -3.11 -19.94 -3.00
C LEU A 315 -4.62 -19.86 -3.25
N SER A 316 -4.97 -19.47 -4.47
CA SER A 316 -6.35 -19.48 -4.95
C SER A 316 -6.54 -20.63 -5.92
N THR A 317 -7.50 -21.51 -5.68
CA THR A 317 -7.87 -22.59 -6.60
C THR A 317 -8.90 -22.14 -7.64
N ASN A 318 -8.90 -20.87 -8.00
CA ASN A 318 -9.76 -20.33 -9.04
C ASN A 318 -9.15 -20.66 -10.41
N GLY A 319 -9.80 -21.51 -11.19
CA GLY A 319 -9.37 -21.89 -12.54
C GLY A 319 -9.47 -23.39 -12.82
N SER A 320 -9.09 -23.79 -14.04
CA SER A 320 -8.94 -25.21 -14.40
C SER A 320 -7.70 -25.77 -13.70
N ILE A 321 -7.92 -26.71 -12.78
CA ILE A 321 -6.87 -27.29 -11.94
C ILE A 321 -6.93 -28.81 -12.08
N ASN A 322 -5.76 -29.44 -12.17
CA ASN A 322 -5.60 -30.89 -12.12
C ASN A 322 -4.92 -31.30 -10.80
N SER A 323 -5.08 -32.55 -10.35
CA SER A 323 -4.49 -33.05 -9.11
C SER A 323 -2.96 -32.99 -9.09
N ALA A 324 -2.32 -33.14 -10.25
CA ALA A 324 -0.86 -33.09 -10.41
C ALA A 324 -0.27 -31.69 -10.13
N MET A 325 -1.06 -30.62 -10.27
CA MET A 325 -0.60 -29.26 -9.97
C MET A 325 -0.18 -29.08 -8.50
N ALA A 326 -0.63 -29.94 -7.57
CA ALA A 326 -0.15 -29.90 -6.18
C ALA A 326 1.38 -30.02 -6.05
N TYR A 327 2.05 -30.66 -7.01
CA TYR A 327 3.51 -30.79 -7.00
C TYR A 327 4.22 -29.53 -7.52
N ASN A 328 3.52 -28.63 -8.24
CA ASN A 328 4.08 -27.39 -8.79
C ASN A 328 4.56 -26.42 -7.71
N ILE A 329 4.01 -26.54 -6.51
CA ILE A 329 4.31 -25.65 -5.37
C ILE A 329 5.43 -26.18 -4.48
N ILE A 330 5.95 -27.39 -4.71
CA ILE A 330 7.06 -27.96 -3.93
C ILE A 330 8.26 -27.00 -3.82
N PRO A 331 8.72 -26.32 -4.89
CA PRO A 331 9.85 -25.39 -4.80
C PRO A 331 9.59 -24.20 -3.86
N LEU A 332 8.33 -23.88 -3.58
CA LEU A 332 7.91 -22.76 -2.72
C LEU A 332 7.80 -23.16 -1.25
N LEU A 333 7.88 -24.46 -0.92
CA LEU A 333 7.65 -24.97 0.43
C LEU A 333 8.86 -24.76 1.34
N SER A 334 9.01 -23.52 1.81
CA SER A 334 10.08 -23.13 2.73
C SER A 334 9.88 -23.59 4.17
N PRO A 335 10.93 -23.99 4.92
CA PRO A 335 10.82 -24.23 6.36
C PRO A 335 10.49 -22.96 7.15
N THR A 336 10.67 -21.77 6.58
CA THR A 336 10.27 -20.51 7.19
C THR A 336 8.78 -20.19 7.02
N LEU A 337 8.06 -20.98 6.22
CA LEU A 337 6.64 -20.76 5.94
C LEU A 337 5.82 -20.99 7.22
N ARG A 338 5.11 -19.94 7.67
CA ARG A 338 4.28 -19.98 8.89
C ARG A 338 2.80 -19.77 8.60
N THR A 339 2.47 -18.99 7.58
CA THR A 339 1.08 -18.61 7.27
C THR A 339 0.66 -19.13 5.90
N LEU A 340 -0.45 -19.85 5.82
CA LEU A 340 -1.02 -20.35 4.58
C LEU A 340 -2.45 -19.84 4.43
N THR A 341 -2.74 -19.13 3.34
CA THR A 341 -4.12 -18.73 2.99
C THR A 341 -4.60 -19.52 1.79
N LEU A 342 -5.71 -20.23 1.94
CA LEU A 342 -6.32 -21.06 0.91
C LEU A 342 -7.64 -20.44 0.48
N HIS A 343 -7.77 -20.09 -0.78
CA HIS A 343 -8.99 -19.52 -1.34
C HIS A 343 -9.61 -20.46 -2.38
N LYS A 344 -10.88 -20.82 -2.19
CA LYS A 344 -11.63 -21.70 -3.11
C LYS A 344 -13.03 -21.14 -3.34
N GLN A 345 -13.31 -20.59 -4.52
CA GLN A 345 -14.65 -20.06 -4.84
C GLN A 345 -15.68 -21.15 -5.16
N HIS A 346 -15.27 -22.21 -5.86
CA HIS A 346 -16.18 -23.23 -6.37
C HIS A 346 -15.76 -24.64 -6.00
N LEU A 347 -16.76 -25.50 -5.91
CA LEU A 347 -16.69 -26.86 -5.41
C LEU A 347 -16.21 -27.89 -6.44
N ALA A 348 -15.20 -27.53 -7.23
CA ALA A 348 -14.62 -28.51 -8.15
C ALA A 348 -13.89 -29.61 -7.34
N PRO A 349 -14.13 -30.90 -7.66
CA PRO A 349 -13.46 -32.03 -7.00
C PRO A 349 -11.95 -32.02 -7.27
N THR A 350 -11.51 -31.48 -8.41
CA THR A 350 -10.09 -31.37 -8.76
C THR A 350 -9.34 -30.42 -7.83
N GLY A 351 -9.90 -29.25 -7.50
CA GLY A 351 -9.29 -28.32 -6.55
C GLY A 351 -9.22 -28.88 -5.12
N GLU A 352 -10.14 -29.77 -4.73
CA GLU A 352 -10.05 -30.47 -3.45
C GLU A 352 -8.85 -31.42 -3.39
N SER A 353 -8.67 -32.24 -4.43
CA SER A 353 -7.55 -33.18 -4.48
C SER A 353 -6.19 -32.48 -4.33
N VAL A 354 -6.01 -31.33 -5.01
CA VAL A 354 -4.78 -30.53 -4.93
C VAL A 354 -4.49 -30.04 -3.52
N LEU A 355 -5.51 -29.48 -2.84
CA LEU A 355 -5.34 -28.98 -1.49
C LEU A 355 -5.08 -30.12 -0.49
N THR A 356 -5.73 -31.28 -0.66
CA THR A 356 -5.45 -32.44 0.19
C THR A 356 -4.01 -32.94 0.02
N THR A 357 -3.53 -33.06 -1.23
CA THR A 357 -2.16 -33.45 -1.53
C THR A 357 -1.16 -32.43 -0.97
N LEU A 358 -1.43 -31.13 -1.11
CA LEU A 358 -0.59 -30.08 -0.53
C LEU A 358 -0.46 -30.22 0.99
N LEU A 359 -1.58 -30.37 1.70
CA LEU A 359 -1.57 -30.51 3.16
C LEU A 359 -0.83 -31.78 3.60
N ASP A 360 -0.96 -32.86 2.84
CA ASP A 360 -0.22 -34.11 3.08
C ASP A 360 1.29 -33.91 2.83
N ILE A 361 1.70 -33.16 1.80
CA ILE A 361 3.11 -32.79 1.55
C ILE A 361 3.67 -31.92 2.68
N LEU A 362 2.93 -30.90 3.13
CA LEU A 362 3.36 -30.01 4.22
C LEU A 362 3.62 -30.80 5.50
N ARG A 363 2.73 -31.74 5.80
CA ARG A 363 2.87 -32.64 6.95
C ARG A 363 4.05 -33.61 6.78
N TYR A 364 4.21 -34.20 5.59
CA TYR A 364 5.34 -35.10 5.30
C TYR A 364 6.69 -34.37 5.45
N ARG A 365 6.79 -33.12 4.99
CA ARG A 365 7.99 -32.28 5.13
C ARG A 365 8.15 -31.64 6.52
N ASN A 366 7.25 -31.93 7.46
CA ASN A 366 7.25 -31.36 8.82
C ASN A 366 7.34 -29.81 8.86
N ILE A 367 6.71 -29.15 7.89
CA ILE A 367 6.71 -27.68 7.82
C ILE A 367 5.83 -27.13 8.94
N GLN A 368 6.38 -26.20 9.70
CA GLN A 368 5.80 -25.66 10.93
C GLN A 368 4.77 -24.56 10.63
N ILE A 369 3.66 -24.92 9.98
CA ILE A 369 2.56 -24.00 9.72
C ILE A 369 1.85 -23.64 11.02
N GLU A 370 1.82 -22.34 11.34
CA GLU A 370 1.23 -21.79 12.56
C GLU A 370 -0.16 -21.20 12.33
N GLU A 371 -0.41 -20.67 11.13
CA GLU A 371 -1.68 -20.03 10.78
C GLU A 371 -2.23 -20.53 9.44
N ILE A 372 -3.49 -20.97 9.44
CA ILE A 372 -4.24 -21.30 8.24
C ILE A 372 -5.52 -20.48 8.16
N ASN A 373 -5.70 -19.81 7.03
CA ASN A 373 -6.91 -19.05 6.71
C ASN A 373 -7.55 -19.58 5.43
N CYS A 374 -8.74 -20.16 5.55
CA CYS A 374 -9.54 -20.64 4.45
C CYS A 374 -10.58 -19.59 4.06
N LYS A 375 -10.70 -19.31 2.75
CA LYS A 375 -11.69 -18.40 2.20
C LYS A 375 -12.49 -19.12 1.11
N GLY A 376 -13.82 -18.98 1.14
CA GLY A 376 -14.73 -19.69 0.23
C GLY A 376 -14.95 -21.15 0.62
N CYS A 377 -15.60 -21.96 -0.23
CA CYS A 377 -16.11 -23.29 0.12
C CYS A 377 -15.00 -24.30 0.44
N MET A 378 -15.10 -24.97 1.59
CA MET A 378 -14.16 -26.02 2.03
C MET A 378 -14.87 -27.37 2.21
N SER A 379 -14.12 -28.46 2.05
CA SER A 379 -14.58 -29.82 2.35
C SER A 379 -14.07 -30.28 3.72
N SER A 380 -14.76 -31.25 4.33
CA SER A 380 -14.33 -31.86 5.59
C SER A 380 -12.96 -32.51 5.50
N LYS A 381 -12.63 -33.12 4.36
CA LYS A 381 -11.31 -33.75 4.12
C LYS A 381 -10.16 -32.77 4.22
N ILE A 382 -10.36 -31.53 3.80
CA ILE A 382 -9.39 -30.43 3.91
C ILE A 382 -9.32 -29.96 5.37
N ALA A 383 -10.47 -29.70 5.99
CA ALA A 383 -10.54 -29.25 7.39
C ALA A 383 -9.88 -30.27 8.34
N TYR A 384 -10.18 -31.56 8.19
CA TYR A 384 -9.55 -32.65 8.92
C TYR A 384 -8.03 -32.64 8.82
N ARG A 385 -7.49 -32.46 7.60
CA ARG A 385 -6.03 -32.39 7.38
C ARG A 385 -5.41 -31.15 8.00
N ILE A 386 -6.10 -30.00 7.96
CA ILE A 386 -5.66 -28.77 8.62
C ILE A 386 -5.47 -29.01 10.11
N PHE A 387 -6.48 -29.58 10.80
CA PHE A 387 -6.41 -29.86 12.23
C PHE A 387 -5.37 -30.93 12.62
N ARG A 388 -4.76 -31.63 11.66
CA ARG A 388 -3.67 -32.58 11.93
C ARG A 388 -2.28 -31.96 11.87
N LEU A 389 -2.17 -30.66 11.59
CA LEU A 389 -0.89 -29.97 11.60
C LEU A 389 -0.47 -29.68 13.05
N PRO A 390 0.71 -30.17 13.49
CA PRO A 390 1.09 -30.17 14.91
C PRO A 390 1.38 -28.77 15.46
N SER A 391 1.86 -27.86 14.61
CA SER A 391 2.35 -26.53 15.00
C SER A 391 1.28 -25.44 14.90
N LEU A 392 0.05 -25.84 14.59
CA LEU A 392 -1.05 -24.95 14.29
C LEU A 392 -1.52 -24.21 15.54
N ARG A 393 -1.53 -22.88 15.46
CA ARG A 393 -1.95 -21.96 16.55
C ARG A 393 -3.21 -21.18 16.19
N SER A 394 -3.40 -20.88 14.91
CA SER A 394 -4.52 -20.07 14.41
C SER A 394 -5.19 -20.76 13.22
N VAL A 395 -6.51 -20.95 13.30
CA VAL A 395 -7.31 -21.53 12.22
C VAL A 395 -8.52 -20.66 11.95
N ALA A 396 -8.77 -20.36 10.68
CA ALA A 396 -10.01 -19.78 10.21
C ALA A 396 -10.60 -20.59 9.04
N ILE A 397 -11.74 -21.23 9.26
CA ILE A 397 -12.53 -21.99 8.29
C ILE A 397 -13.98 -21.47 8.37
N PRO A 398 -14.26 -20.29 7.80
CA PRO A 398 -15.53 -19.59 7.96
C PRO A 398 -16.65 -20.13 7.08
N SER A 399 -16.35 -21.02 6.14
CA SER A 399 -17.28 -21.47 5.11
C SER A 399 -18.11 -22.67 5.55
N ARG A 400 -19.38 -22.69 5.13
CA ARG A 400 -20.23 -23.88 5.19
C ARG A 400 -19.61 -25.03 4.39
N LEU A 401 -19.60 -26.22 4.97
CA LEU A 401 -19.12 -27.41 4.29
C LEU A 401 -19.99 -27.79 3.11
N SER A 402 -19.32 -28.38 2.13
CA SER A 402 -19.92 -29.13 1.04
C SER A 402 -19.39 -30.56 1.08
N GLY A 403 -20.28 -31.53 1.28
CA GLY A 403 -19.94 -32.94 1.45
C GLY A 403 -20.13 -33.43 2.88
N ASN A 404 -19.61 -34.61 3.18
CA ASN A 404 -19.77 -35.26 4.49
C ASN A 404 -19.10 -34.42 5.59
N ALA A 405 -19.73 -34.28 6.76
CA ALA A 405 -19.11 -33.59 7.89
C ALA A 405 -18.04 -34.47 8.58
N ILE A 406 -17.23 -33.87 9.47
CA ILE A 406 -16.17 -34.54 10.23
C ILE A 406 -16.80 -35.48 11.27
N THR A 407 -16.33 -36.71 11.30
CA THR A 407 -16.76 -37.78 12.21
C THR A 407 -16.11 -37.69 13.59
N GLU A 408 -16.71 -38.33 14.60
CA GLU A 408 -16.16 -38.46 15.95
C GLU A 408 -14.73 -39.05 15.97
N ALA A 409 -14.50 -40.11 15.19
CA ALA A 409 -13.20 -40.74 15.06
C ALA A 409 -12.14 -39.78 14.54
N GLU A 410 -12.50 -38.90 13.60
CA GLU A 410 -11.61 -37.86 13.07
C GLU A 410 -11.33 -36.77 14.11
N ILE A 411 -12.33 -36.33 14.87
CA ILE A 411 -12.16 -35.34 15.95
C ILE A 411 -11.21 -35.85 17.03
N SER A 412 -11.29 -37.13 17.37
CA SER A 412 -10.40 -37.75 18.37
C SER A 412 -8.91 -37.62 18.02
N SER A 413 -8.58 -37.48 16.73
CA SER A 413 -7.21 -37.29 16.24
C SER A 413 -6.66 -35.88 16.44
N PHE A 414 -7.50 -34.91 16.83
CA PHE A 414 -7.10 -33.52 17.09
C PHE A 414 -6.57 -33.29 18.51
N ARG A 415 -6.45 -34.35 19.33
CA ARG A 415 -5.92 -34.25 20.69
C ARG A 415 -4.48 -33.75 20.67
N GLY A 416 -4.19 -32.75 21.52
CA GLY A 416 -2.85 -32.17 21.67
C GLY A 416 -2.61 -30.86 20.91
N LEU A 417 -3.57 -30.38 20.12
CA LEU A 417 -3.48 -29.06 19.49
C LEU A 417 -3.49 -27.92 20.52
N VAL A 418 -2.60 -26.94 20.33
CA VAL A 418 -2.46 -25.76 21.18
C VAL A 418 -2.91 -24.52 20.42
N LEU A 419 -4.20 -24.46 20.14
CA LEU A 419 -4.81 -23.34 19.40
C LEU A 419 -4.99 -22.11 20.31
N THR A 420 -4.59 -20.95 19.81
CA THR A 420 -4.83 -19.63 20.42
C THR A 420 -6.00 -18.91 19.76
N ARG A 421 -6.26 -19.19 18.48
CA ARG A 421 -7.36 -18.64 17.70
C ARG A 421 -8.09 -19.71 16.89
N LEU A 422 -9.42 -19.68 16.95
CA LEU A 422 -10.30 -20.61 16.24
C LEU A 422 -11.49 -19.84 15.63
N ASP A 423 -11.62 -19.82 14.31
CA ASP A 423 -12.81 -19.32 13.59
C ASP A 423 -13.35 -20.47 12.74
N ILE A 424 -14.53 -21.01 13.09
CA ILE A 424 -15.05 -22.24 12.48
C ILE A 424 -16.55 -22.17 12.22
N HIS A 425 -16.98 -22.87 11.18
CA HIS A 425 -18.39 -23.14 10.92
C HIS A 425 -18.83 -24.47 11.57
N LEU A 426 -19.89 -24.49 12.37
CA LEU A 426 -20.33 -25.65 13.15
C LEU A 426 -20.84 -26.82 12.30
N ALA A 427 -21.46 -26.56 11.15
CA ALA A 427 -21.72 -27.58 10.13
C ALA A 427 -20.47 -28.34 9.62
N LEU A 428 -19.26 -28.01 10.09
CA LEU A 428 -18.06 -28.84 9.91
C LEU A 428 -18.18 -30.22 10.55
N PHE A 429 -18.99 -30.38 11.60
CA PHE A 429 -19.02 -31.60 12.42
C PHE A 429 -20.35 -32.34 12.26
N ILE A 430 -20.29 -33.68 12.23
CA ILE A 430 -21.50 -34.52 12.17
C ILE A 430 -22.28 -34.41 13.48
N LYS A 431 -21.58 -34.50 14.61
CA LYS A 431 -22.12 -34.34 15.96
C LYS A 431 -21.47 -33.15 16.63
N LEU A 432 -22.28 -32.22 17.12
CA LEU A 432 -21.78 -31.00 17.76
C LEU A 432 -21.25 -31.28 19.17
N GLU A 433 -21.74 -32.33 19.81
CA GLU A 433 -21.30 -32.77 21.14
C GLU A 433 -19.80 -33.09 21.16
N ASP A 434 -19.31 -33.81 20.14
CA ASP A 434 -17.91 -34.20 20.01
C ASP A 434 -17.01 -33.00 19.73
N ALA A 435 -17.46 -32.09 18.86
CA ALA A 435 -16.76 -30.85 18.55
C ALA A 435 -16.64 -29.96 19.79
N ARG A 436 -17.71 -29.92 20.59
CA ARG A 436 -17.78 -29.24 21.87
C ARG A 436 -16.78 -29.82 22.86
N ASP A 437 -16.71 -31.14 23.00
CA ASP A 437 -15.78 -31.80 23.92
C ASP A 437 -14.32 -31.62 23.51
N TRP A 438 -14.04 -31.63 22.20
CA TRP A 438 -12.73 -31.26 21.69
C TRP A 438 -12.37 -29.81 22.01
N ALA A 439 -13.29 -28.86 21.77
CA ALA A 439 -13.05 -27.44 22.06
C ALA A 439 -12.79 -27.18 23.55
N LYS A 440 -13.43 -27.93 24.46
CA LYS A 440 -13.12 -27.89 25.91
C LYS A 440 -11.68 -28.28 26.22
N GLY A 441 -11.05 -29.11 25.39
CA GLY A 441 -9.65 -29.53 25.53
C GLY A 441 -8.63 -28.43 25.21
N LEU A 442 -9.04 -27.34 24.55
CA LEU A 442 -8.15 -26.28 24.05
C LEU A 442 -7.79 -25.27 25.16
N ARG A 443 -6.80 -25.60 26.00
CA ARG A 443 -6.43 -24.79 27.18
C ARG A 443 -5.80 -23.43 26.86
N SER A 444 -5.33 -23.20 25.64
CA SER A 444 -4.64 -21.95 25.24
C SER A 444 -5.50 -21.03 24.39
N ILE A 445 -6.79 -21.37 24.20
CA ILE A 445 -7.67 -20.63 23.31
C ILE A 445 -8.02 -19.27 23.89
N SER A 446 -7.87 -18.22 23.07
CA SER A 446 -8.07 -16.83 23.47
C SER A 446 -9.06 -16.08 22.57
N ASP A 447 -9.10 -16.41 21.28
CA ASP A 447 -10.05 -15.84 20.29
C ASP A 447 -10.85 -16.96 19.64
N VAL A 448 -12.17 -16.97 19.84
CA VAL A 448 -13.08 -17.98 19.29
C VAL A 448 -14.14 -17.28 18.46
N THR A 449 -14.33 -17.68 17.21
CA THR A 449 -15.45 -17.27 16.37
C THR A 449 -16.23 -18.50 15.95
N LEU A 450 -17.52 -18.55 16.30
CA LEU A 450 -18.43 -19.62 15.93
C LEU A 450 -19.37 -19.12 14.85
N ARG A 451 -19.48 -19.90 13.78
CA ARG A 451 -20.40 -19.66 12.67
C ARG A 451 -21.34 -20.83 12.52
N GLY A 452 -22.60 -20.61 12.19
CA GLY A 452 -23.50 -21.74 11.91
C GLY A 452 -24.96 -21.36 11.91
N SER A 453 -25.80 -22.37 11.69
CA SER A 453 -27.23 -22.21 11.85
C SER A 453 -27.58 -22.02 13.34
N ARG A 454 -28.77 -21.45 13.59
CA ARG A 454 -29.27 -21.23 14.95
C ARG A 454 -29.29 -22.51 15.79
N THR A 455 -29.77 -23.61 15.23
CA THR A 455 -29.87 -24.90 15.94
C THR A 455 -28.49 -25.41 16.32
N GLU A 456 -27.53 -25.31 15.40
CA GLU A 456 -26.15 -25.71 15.65
C GLU A 456 -25.52 -24.90 16.79
N LEU A 457 -25.69 -23.58 16.77
CA LEU A 457 -25.10 -22.71 17.79
C LEU A 457 -25.73 -22.92 19.17
N VAL A 458 -27.05 -23.10 19.22
CA VAL A 458 -27.75 -23.41 20.47
C VAL A 458 -27.30 -24.76 21.01
N GLU A 459 -27.26 -25.81 20.18
CA GLU A 459 -26.85 -27.16 20.59
C GLU A 459 -25.39 -27.19 21.07
N PHE A 460 -24.50 -26.46 20.39
CA PHE A 460 -23.10 -26.35 20.79
C PHE A 460 -22.93 -25.62 22.14
N LEU A 461 -23.78 -24.63 22.42
CA LEU A 461 -23.70 -23.81 23.64
C LEU A 461 -24.51 -24.39 24.80
N LEU A 462 -25.63 -25.06 24.57
CA LEU A 462 -26.37 -25.77 25.61
C LEU A 462 -25.44 -26.84 26.21
N GLU A 463 -25.23 -26.82 27.52
CA GLU A 463 -24.34 -27.72 28.29
C GLU A 463 -22.82 -27.50 28.16
N TYR A 464 -22.38 -26.39 27.56
CA TYR A 464 -20.96 -26.06 27.52
C TYR A 464 -20.41 -25.78 28.95
N ARG A 465 -19.17 -26.19 29.27
CA ARG A 465 -18.51 -25.76 30.53
C ARG A 465 -17.78 -24.45 30.28
N ARG A 466 -17.63 -23.60 31.30
CA ARG A 466 -16.95 -22.30 31.20
C ARG A 466 -15.54 -22.46 30.61
N ILE A 467 -15.22 -21.69 29.58
CA ILE A 467 -13.84 -21.52 29.09
C ILE A 467 -13.38 -20.13 29.49
N SER A 468 -12.71 -20.08 30.64
CA SER A 468 -12.21 -18.83 31.23
C SER A 468 -11.07 -18.19 30.42
N THR A 469 -10.42 -18.93 29.53
CA THR A 469 -9.26 -18.42 28.78
C THR A 469 -9.64 -17.52 27.60
N VAL A 470 -10.90 -17.59 27.13
CA VAL A 470 -11.35 -16.81 25.97
C VAL A 470 -11.55 -15.35 26.36
N CYS A 471 -10.83 -14.48 25.66
CA CYS A 471 -10.88 -13.03 25.82
C CYS A 471 -11.59 -12.33 24.65
N SER A 472 -11.66 -12.99 23.49
CA SER A 472 -12.33 -12.51 22.28
C SER A 472 -13.29 -13.57 21.75
N PHE A 473 -14.55 -13.17 21.56
CA PHE A 473 -15.60 -14.06 21.07
C PHE A 473 -16.32 -13.44 19.89
N GLY A 474 -16.51 -14.24 18.84
CA GLY A 474 -17.27 -13.92 17.65
C GLY A 474 -18.41 -14.89 17.43
N LEU A 475 -19.58 -14.36 17.06
CA LEU A 475 -20.76 -15.15 16.71
C LEU A 475 -21.26 -14.71 15.34
N TYR A 476 -21.38 -15.66 14.42
CA TYR A 476 -21.95 -15.47 13.08
C TYR A 476 -23.14 -16.42 12.89
N VAL A 477 -24.36 -15.88 12.74
CA VAL A 477 -25.57 -16.70 12.60
C VAL A 477 -26.07 -16.71 11.16
N GLU A 478 -26.26 -17.90 10.59
CA GLU A 478 -26.73 -18.15 9.22
C GLU A 478 -28.19 -18.62 9.16
N GLY A 479 -28.88 -18.29 8.06
CA GLY A 479 -30.14 -18.92 7.61
C GLY A 479 -31.44 -18.11 7.84
N PRO A 480 -32.54 -18.44 7.14
CA PRO A 480 -33.84 -17.83 7.37
C PRO A 480 -34.43 -18.24 8.73
N LEU A 481 -35.11 -17.32 9.41
CA LEU A 481 -35.86 -17.60 10.63
C LEU A 481 -37.11 -18.43 10.30
N GLU A 482 -36.99 -19.76 10.28
CA GLU A 482 -38.15 -20.64 10.09
C GLU A 482 -39.18 -20.53 11.25
N ASN A 483 -38.85 -19.85 12.35
CA ASN A 483 -39.78 -19.60 13.45
C ASN A 483 -39.57 -18.19 14.06
N ARG A 484 -40.61 -17.34 13.98
CA ARG A 484 -40.68 -15.93 14.43
C ARG A 484 -40.54 -15.69 15.95
N GLN A 485 -40.12 -16.69 16.74
CA GLN A 485 -39.96 -16.55 18.20
C GLN A 485 -38.47 -16.37 18.57
N ASN A 486 -38.17 -15.33 19.35
CA ASN A 486 -36.87 -14.84 19.84
C ASN A 486 -35.84 -15.94 20.19
N ASN A 487 -34.91 -16.25 19.28
CA ASN A 487 -33.91 -17.29 19.53
C ASN A 487 -32.45 -16.89 19.23
N TYR A 488 -32.18 -15.89 18.37
CA TYR A 488 -30.83 -15.28 18.26
C TYR A 488 -30.41 -14.69 19.60
N ALA A 489 -31.39 -14.02 20.18
CA ALA A 489 -31.36 -13.41 21.47
C ALA A 489 -30.85 -14.42 22.54
N ARG A 490 -31.52 -15.57 22.62
CA ARG A 490 -31.17 -16.66 23.55
C ARG A 490 -29.71 -17.13 23.42
N VAL A 491 -29.14 -17.14 22.22
CA VAL A 491 -27.73 -17.51 21.98
C VAL A 491 -26.79 -16.44 22.55
N VAL A 492 -27.06 -15.16 22.26
CA VAL A 492 -26.27 -14.03 22.77
C VAL A 492 -26.32 -13.98 24.30
N GLY A 493 -27.50 -14.19 24.89
CA GLY A 493 -27.68 -14.21 26.33
C GLY A 493 -26.98 -15.34 27.07
N LEU A 494 -26.45 -16.35 26.37
CA LEU A 494 -25.65 -17.43 26.95
C LEU A 494 -24.15 -17.12 26.98
N VAL A 495 -23.67 -16.19 26.16
CA VAL A 495 -22.24 -15.83 26.02
C VAL A 495 -21.59 -15.42 27.36
N PRO A 496 -22.20 -14.55 28.20
CA PRO A 496 -21.60 -14.13 29.48
C PRO A 496 -21.31 -15.29 30.43
N TYR A 497 -22.14 -16.34 30.38
CA TYR A 497 -22.02 -17.49 31.26
C TYR A 497 -20.82 -18.36 30.87
N PHE A 498 -20.53 -18.50 29.58
CA PHE A 498 -19.45 -19.36 29.08
C PHE A 498 -18.09 -18.68 29.04
N PHE A 499 -18.07 -17.37 28.79
CA PHE A 499 -16.84 -16.59 28.61
C PHE A 499 -16.79 -15.42 29.62
N PRO A 500 -16.55 -15.71 30.91
CA PRO A 500 -16.66 -14.71 31.98
C PRO A 500 -15.60 -13.59 31.91
N HIS A 501 -14.46 -13.83 31.23
CA HIS A 501 -13.36 -12.86 31.09
C HIS A 501 -13.32 -12.20 29.70
N LEU A 502 -14.48 -12.08 29.05
CA LEU A 502 -14.57 -11.51 27.72
C LEU A 502 -14.18 -10.02 27.69
N HIS A 503 -13.26 -9.66 26.80
CA HIS A 503 -12.88 -8.28 26.51
C HIS A 503 -13.41 -7.81 25.15
N THR A 504 -13.53 -8.71 24.18
CA THR A 504 -14.00 -8.40 22.82
C THR A 504 -15.20 -9.27 22.45
N LEU A 505 -16.30 -8.63 22.05
CA LEU A 505 -17.51 -9.28 21.55
C LEU A 505 -17.74 -8.88 20.10
N ARG A 506 -17.88 -9.86 19.19
CA ARG A 506 -18.21 -9.66 17.78
C ARG A 506 -19.50 -10.40 17.47
N LEU A 507 -20.53 -9.68 17.05
CA LEU A 507 -21.82 -10.25 16.66
C LEU A 507 -22.10 -9.89 15.21
N GLU A 508 -22.35 -10.92 14.40
CA GLU A 508 -22.67 -10.80 12.99
C GLU A 508 -23.79 -11.79 12.65
N ALA A 509 -24.68 -11.42 11.74
CA ALA A 509 -25.73 -12.32 11.28
C ALA A 509 -26.18 -11.96 9.86
N ASP A 510 -26.78 -12.94 9.19
CA ASP A 510 -27.24 -12.79 7.81
C ASP A 510 -28.51 -11.91 7.71
N HIS A 511 -28.75 -11.36 6.53
CA HIS A 511 -29.78 -10.35 6.25
C HIS A 511 -31.21 -10.78 6.63
N GLN A 512 -31.49 -12.08 6.68
CA GLN A 512 -32.81 -12.65 6.99
C GLN A 512 -32.97 -13.05 8.48
N VAL A 513 -31.92 -12.96 9.29
CA VAL A 513 -31.89 -13.44 10.69
C VAL A 513 -32.38 -12.37 11.68
N TRP A 514 -32.36 -11.09 11.28
CA TRP A 514 -32.56 -9.98 12.20
C TRP A 514 -34.01 -9.55 12.42
N ASP A 515 -35.01 -10.28 11.91
CA ASP A 515 -36.43 -9.94 12.12
C ASP A 515 -36.84 -9.92 13.62
N SER A 516 -36.04 -10.50 14.52
CA SER A 516 -36.24 -10.47 15.98
C SER A 516 -35.37 -9.46 16.73
N GLY A 517 -34.42 -8.79 16.07
CA GLY A 517 -33.52 -7.79 16.66
C GLY A 517 -32.62 -8.29 17.80
N LEU A 518 -31.75 -7.41 18.30
CA LEU A 518 -31.01 -7.64 19.54
C LEU A 518 -31.93 -7.33 20.74
N ASP A 519 -32.20 -8.30 21.61
CA ASP A 519 -33.04 -8.08 22.79
C ASP A 519 -32.27 -7.34 23.89
N LEU A 520 -32.89 -6.28 24.40
CA LEU A 520 -32.40 -5.44 25.49
C LEU A 520 -32.22 -6.23 26.79
N ALA A 521 -33.06 -7.25 27.03
CA ALA A 521 -32.95 -8.13 28.19
C ALA A 521 -31.63 -8.92 28.24
N GLU A 522 -30.96 -9.09 27.11
CA GLU A 522 -29.74 -9.91 27.01
C GLU A 522 -28.48 -9.09 27.08
N LEU A 523 -28.51 -7.84 26.60
CA LEU A 523 -27.44 -6.89 26.86
C LEU A 523 -27.21 -6.71 28.37
N LYS A 524 -28.28 -6.73 29.17
CA LYS A 524 -28.20 -6.71 30.62
C LYS A 524 -27.42 -7.89 31.21
N ARG A 525 -27.34 -9.04 30.52
CA ARG A 525 -26.55 -10.18 31.00
C ARG A 525 -25.03 -9.95 30.90
N PHE A 526 -24.60 -8.94 30.15
CA PHE A 526 -23.20 -8.50 30.11
C PHE A 526 -22.87 -7.46 31.20
N GLU A 527 -23.85 -7.07 32.02
CA GLU A 527 -23.64 -6.13 33.12
C GLU A 527 -22.60 -6.67 34.11
N GLY A 528 -21.65 -5.82 34.48
CA GLY A 528 -20.52 -6.19 35.36
C GLY A 528 -19.33 -6.87 34.67
N MET A 529 -19.42 -7.19 33.37
CA MET A 529 -18.28 -7.71 32.61
C MET A 529 -17.30 -6.60 32.20
N GLN A 530 -16.01 -6.97 32.04
CA GLN A 530 -14.93 -6.05 31.63
C GLN A 530 -14.77 -5.97 30.10
N ILE A 531 -15.89 -5.86 29.39
CA ILE A 531 -15.88 -5.78 27.92
C ILE A 531 -15.39 -4.40 27.49
N GLN A 532 -14.40 -4.38 26.60
CA GLN A 532 -13.78 -3.16 26.08
C GLN A 532 -14.13 -2.91 24.61
N THR A 533 -14.43 -3.96 23.86
CA THR A 533 -14.69 -3.88 22.42
C THR A 533 -15.97 -4.62 22.06
N VAL A 534 -16.89 -3.93 21.39
CA VAL A 534 -18.11 -4.51 20.83
C VAL A 534 -18.18 -4.18 19.34
N ILE A 535 -18.27 -5.22 18.52
CA ILE A 535 -18.41 -5.11 17.07
C ILE A 535 -19.72 -5.76 16.66
N LEU A 536 -20.64 -4.95 16.14
CA LEU A 536 -21.95 -5.35 15.65
C LEU A 536 -21.96 -5.19 14.12
N ARG A 537 -22.19 -6.28 13.40
CA ARG A 537 -22.22 -6.29 11.93
C ARG A 537 -23.55 -6.78 11.42
N ARG A 538 -24.10 -6.08 10.44
CA ARG A 538 -25.37 -6.42 9.79
C ARG A 538 -26.55 -6.48 10.76
N CYS A 539 -26.48 -5.76 11.88
CA CYS A 539 -27.49 -5.82 12.92
C CYS A 539 -28.76 -5.03 12.59
N CYS A 540 -29.90 -5.48 13.13
CA CYS A 540 -31.14 -4.72 13.24
C CYS A 540 -31.58 -4.66 14.70
N CYS A 541 -32.25 -3.58 15.10
CA CYS A 541 -32.85 -3.47 16.43
C CYS A 541 -34.36 -3.67 16.33
N GLN A 542 -34.94 -4.46 17.23
CA GLN A 542 -36.39 -4.66 17.30
C GLN A 542 -37.11 -3.40 17.83
N PHE A 543 -36.42 -2.65 18.70
CA PHE A 543 -36.86 -1.38 19.28
C PHE A 543 -36.17 -0.20 18.60
N SER A 544 -36.55 1.04 18.98
CA SER A 544 -35.82 2.25 18.54
C SER A 544 -34.33 2.09 18.79
N ILE A 545 -33.54 2.28 17.74
CA ILE A 545 -32.06 2.22 17.77
C ILE A 545 -31.49 3.13 18.85
N ASP A 546 -32.16 4.25 19.13
CA ASP A 546 -31.75 5.19 20.18
C ASP A 546 -31.74 4.52 21.55
N LYS A 547 -32.78 3.74 21.85
CA LYS A 547 -32.89 3.01 23.11
C LYS A 547 -31.79 1.95 23.21
N THR A 548 -31.56 1.18 22.15
CA THR A 548 -30.50 0.16 22.12
C THR A 548 -29.11 0.77 22.32
N LEU A 549 -28.82 1.89 21.64
CA LEU A 549 -27.54 2.58 21.76
C LEU A 549 -27.31 3.12 23.18
N ALA A 550 -28.35 3.65 23.83
CA ALA A 550 -28.27 4.12 25.22
C ALA A 550 -28.02 2.95 26.20
N GLU A 551 -28.71 1.82 25.99
CA GLU A 551 -28.59 0.65 26.84
C GLU A 551 -27.26 -0.08 26.71
N ILE A 552 -26.62 -0.11 25.53
CA ILE A 552 -25.27 -0.66 25.37
C ILE A 552 -24.28 0.02 26.32
N ILE A 553 -24.34 1.36 26.42
CA ILE A 553 -23.47 2.14 27.31
C ILE A 553 -23.83 1.90 28.77
N GLN A 554 -25.12 1.75 29.08
CA GLN A 554 -25.57 1.48 30.44
C GLN A 554 -25.12 0.09 30.92
N CYS A 555 -25.26 -0.94 30.09
CA CYS A 555 -24.91 -2.31 30.44
C CYS A 555 -23.40 -2.55 30.42
N ILE A 556 -22.66 -1.83 29.56
CA ILE A 556 -21.20 -2.02 29.37
C ILE A 556 -20.47 -0.68 29.56
N PRO A 557 -20.34 -0.18 30.80
CA PRO A 557 -19.72 1.12 31.07
C PRO A 557 -18.19 1.14 30.79
N THR A 558 -17.55 -0.02 30.71
CA THR A 558 -16.11 -0.19 30.41
C THR A 558 -15.79 -0.12 28.92
N LEU A 559 -16.79 0.06 28.06
CA LEU A 559 -16.66 0.01 26.61
C LEU A 559 -15.75 1.13 26.09
N LYS A 560 -14.67 0.76 25.40
CA LYS A 560 -13.73 1.67 24.75
C LYS A 560 -13.95 1.78 23.25
N TYR A 561 -14.35 0.67 22.62
CA TYR A 561 -14.53 0.54 21.18
C TYR A 561 -15.91 -0.01 20.86
N LEU A 562 -16.76 0.80 20.23
CA LEU A 562 -18.05 0.38 19.71
C LEU A 562 -18.06 0.51 18.20
N ARG A 563 -18.32 -0.57 17.46
CA ARG A 563 -18.39 -0.52 16.00
C ARG A 563 -19.65 -1.19 15.50
N ILE A 564 -20.58 -0.40 14.97
CA ILE A 564 -21.79 -0.88 14.32
C ILE A 564 -21.66 -0.61 12.82
N THR A 565 -21.62 -1.67 12.01
CA THR A 565 -21.43 -1.57 10.54
C THR A 565 -22.50 -2.33 9.78
N ALA A 566 -22.88 -1.81 8.61
CA ALA A 566 -23.93 -2.37 7.75
C ALA A 566 -25.28 -2.52 8.47
N TYR A 567 -25.66 -1.54 9.29
CA TYR A 567 -26.93 -1.52 10.01
C TYR A 567 -28.13 -1.44 9.05
N GLN A 568 -29.17 -2.23 9.31
CA GLN A 568 -30.29 -2.44 8.37
C GLN A 568 -31.61 -1.77 8.80
N GLY A 569 -31.64 -1.10 9.95
CA GLY A 569 -32.83 -0.40 10.45
C GLY A 569 -32.81 1.12 10.22
N PRO A 570 -33.81 1.84 10.75
CA PRO A 570 -33.82 3.31 10.73
C PRO A 570 -32.68 3.87 11.58
N LEU A 571 -31.97 4.88 11.05
CA LEU A 571 -30.85 5.53 11.74
C LEU A 571 -31.33 6.28 13.00
N GLY A 572 -30.48 6.35 14.01
CA GLY A 572 -30.78 7.00 15.28
C GLY A 572 -30.63 8.52 15.23
N ASP A 573 -31.40 9.23 16.05
CA ASP A 573 -31.30 10.69 16.10
C ASP A 573 -30.03 11.10 16.85
N ALA A 574 -29.08 11.70 16.11
CA ALA A 574 -27.82 12.16 16.68
C ALA A 574 -28.01 13.24 17.76
N ARG A 575 -29.10 14.03 17.72
CA ARG A 575 -29.41 15.07 18.72
C ARG A 575 -29.88 14.47 20.05
N VAL A 576 -30.33 13.22 20.06
CA VAL A 576 -30.70 12.47 21.27
C VAL A 576 -29.50 11.68 21.79
N ILE A 577 -28.83 10.93 20.92
CA ILE A 577 -27.82 9.95 21.34
C ILE A 577 -26.47 10.54 21.66
N LEU A 578 -25.99 11.52 20.90
CA LEU A 578 -24.67 12.10 21.16
C LEU A 578 -24.61 12.86 22.50
N PRO A 579 -25.63 13.64 22.90
CA PRO A 579 -25.69 14.19 24.25
C PRO A 579 -25.73 13.12 25.34
N TYR A 580 -26.44 12.01 25.15
CA TYR A 580 -26.42 10.89 26.10
C TYR A 580 -25.00 10.31 26.23
N TYR A 581 -24.33 10.04 25.11
CA TYR A 581 -22.97 9.48 25.10
C TYR A 581 -21.97 10.44 25.77
N SER A 582 -22.08 11.74 25.52
CA SER A 582 -21.21 12.76 26.16
C SER A 582 -21.28 12.74 27.69
N ARG A 583 -22.44 12.36 28.26
CA ARG A 583 -22.70 12.36 29.71
C ARG A 583 -22.52 11.00 30.37
N HIS A 584 -22.61 9.90 29.63
CA HIS A 584 -22.66 8.55 30.21
C HIS A 584 -21.52 7.64 29.73
N ALA A 585 -20.95 7.86 28.56
CA ALA A 585 -19.93 6.99 27.97
C ALA A 585 -18.50 7.36 28.44
N ARG A 586 -18.19 7.13 29.72
CA ARG A 586 -16.93 7.54 30.38
C ARG A 586 -15.65 6.93 29.80
N SER A 587 -15.76 5.76 29.16
CA SER A 587 -14.60 5.01 28.67
C SER A 587 -14.49 4.98 27.16
N LEU A 588 -15.50 5.51 26.43
CA LEU A 588 -15.63 5.33 24.99
C LEU A 588 -14.65 6.21 24.22
N ILE A 589 -13.73 5.59 23.47
CA ILE A 589 -12.68 6.28 22.71
C ILE A 589 -13.01 6.28 21.21
N HIS A 590 -13.53 5.16 20.70
CA HIS A 590 -13.88 5.00 19.29
C HIS A 590 -15.30 4.46 19.16
N ALA A 591 -16.13 5.15 18.38
CA ALA A 591 -17.49 4.75 18.10
C ALA A 591 -17.74 4.76 16.59
N THR A 592 -18.40 3.75 16.03
CA THR A 592 -19.01 3.81 14.69
C THR A 592 -20.49 3.54 14.86
N LEU A 593 -21.33 4.54 14.61
CA LEU A 593 -22.74 4.52 14.99
C LEU A 593 -23.64 4.79 13.78
N PRO A 594 -24.80 4.10 13.68
CA PRO A 594 -25.77 4.33 12.61
C PRO A 594 -26.65 5.55 12.98
N LEU A 595 -26.10 6.75 12.86
CA LEU A 595 -26.76 8.00 13.25
C LEU A 595 -27.14 8.85 12.03
N GLN A 596 -28.28 9.53 12.16
CA GLN A 596 -28.71 10.59 11.27
C GLN A 596 -28.20 11.94 11.81
N LEU A 597 -27.28 12.59 11.08
CA LEU A 597 -26.64 13.84 11.50
C LEU A 597 -27.43 15.10 11.13
N SER A 598 -28.47 14.99 10.30
CA SER A 598 -29.26 16.14 9.84
C SER A 598 -29.91 16.91 10.99
N SER A 599 -30.19 16.25 12.12
CA SER A 599 -30.75 16.87 13.33
C SER A 599 -29.76 17.77 14.07
N LEU A 600 -28.44 17.59 13.88
CA LEU A 600 -27.38 18.39 14.51
C LEU A 600 -27.10 19.72 13.80
N LYS A 601 -27.84 20.05 12.73
CA LYS A 601 -27.71 21.35 12.05
C LYS A 601 -28.06 22.53 12.96
N ARG A 602 -28.99 22.32 13.90
CA ARG A 602 -29.47 23.36 14.81
C ARG A 602 -28.57 23.40 16.05
N PRO A 603 -28.23 24.59 16.58
CA PRO A 603 -27.49 24.70 17.82
C PRO A 603 -28.25 24.05 18.99
N PHE A 604 -27.51 23.60 20.01
CA PHE A 604 -28.11 23.17 21.26
C PHE A 604 -28.58 24.39 22.05
N ASP A 605 -29.83 24.35 22.53
CA ASP A 605 -30.46 25.46 23.27
C ASP A 605 -29.83 25.68 24.66
N THR A 606 -29.16 24.65 25.18
CA THR A 606 -28.39 24.68 26.42
C THR A 606 -26.99 24.13 26.16
N THR A 607 -25.95 24.82 26.65
CA THR A 607 -24.59 24.27 26.66
C THR A 607 -24.60 22.95 27.44
N PRO A 608 -24.26 21.81 26.82
CA PRO A 608 -24.17 20.56 27.54
C PRO A 608 -23.10 20.71 28.64
N ASN A 609 -23.41 20.29 29.88
CA ASN A 609 -22.46 20.17 30.99
C ASN A 609 -21.16 19.50 30.52
N GLU A 610 -20.03 19.79 31.17
CA GLU A 610 -18.71 19.25 30.84
C GLU A 610 -18.79 17.78 30.43
N SER A 611 -18.49 17.53 29.15
CA SER A 611 -18.51 16.19 28.57
C SER A 611 -17.49 15.33 29.31
N ILE A 612 -17.93 14.18 29.79
CA ILE A 612 -17.07 13.21 30.47
C ILE A 612 -16.58 12.11 29.52
N CYS A 613 -16.97 12.18 28.25
CA CYS A 613 -16.67 11.16 27.25
C CYS A 613 -15.33 11.44 26.54
N PRO A 614 -14.34 10.51 26.62
CA PRO A 614 -13.02 10.69 26.01
C PRO A 614 -13.01 10.36 24.51
N LEU A 615 -14.15 10.50 23.82
CA LEU A 615 -14.31 10.10 22.43
C LEU A 615 -13.31 10.84 21.53
N ARG A 616 -12.47 10.08 20.82
CA ARG A 616 -11.49 10.59 19.86
C ARG A 616 -11.97 10.37 18.43
N SER A 617 -12.60 9.23 18.17
CA SER A 617 -13.04 8.89 16.81
C SER A 617 -14.52 8.56 16.73
N LEU A 618 -15.20 9.17 15.76
CA LEU A 618 -16.60 8.92 15.44
C LEU A 618 -16.75 8.51 13.96
N GLY A 619 -17.15 7.27 13.74
CA GLY A 619 -17.57 6.74 12.46
C GLY A 619 -19.06 6.94 12.24
N ILE A 620 -19.44 7.45 11.07
CA ILE A 620 -20.81 7.81 10.70
C ILE A 620 -21.21 7.20 9.35
N SER A 621 -22.52 7.10 9.12
CA SER A 621 -23.07 6.78 7.80
C SER A 621 -22.95 8.00 6.89
N THR A 622 -22.46 7.81 5.67
CA THR A 622 -22.25 8.91 4.69
C THR A 622 -23.51 9.30 3.92
N MET A 623 -24.61 8.56 4.08
CA MET A 623 -25.83 8.75 3.28
C MET A 623 -26.57 10.07 3.61
N ASP A 624 -26.36 10.66 4.80
CA ASP A 624 -27.14 11.79 5.33
C ASP A 624 -26.33 13.07 5.61
N LEU A 625 -25.11 13.18 5.08
CA LEU A 625 -24.28 14.37 5.30
C LEU A 625 -24.79 15.56 4.46
N PRO A 626 -24.96 16.75 5.07
CA PRO A 626 -25.40 17.93 4.32
C PRO A 626 -24.31 18.43 3.39
N THR A 627 -24.70 18.84 2.19
CA THR A 627 -23.79 19.44 1.20
C THR A 627 -23.53 20.92 1.46
N ASP A 628 -24.33 21.57 2.30
CA ASP A 628 -24.20 23.00 2.59
C ASP A 628 -23.15 23.27 3.69
N ILE A 629 -22.18 24.13 3.38
CA ILE A 629 -21.04 24.47 4.27
C ILE A 629 -21.51 24.97 5.64
N ARG A 630 -22.60 25.76 5.70
CA ARG A 630 -23.15 26.26 6.96
C ARG A 630 -23.60 25.12 7.88
N SER A 631 -24.28 24.11 7.34
CA SER A 631 -24.65 22.91 8.11
C SER A 631 -23.43 22.08 8.49
N VAL A 632 -22.42 21.94 7.62
CA VAL A 632 -21.18 21.22 7.95
C VAL A 632 -20.46 21.88 9.14
N LEU A 633 -20.32 23.21 9.13
CA LEU A 633 -19.73 23.97 10.23
C LEU A 633 -20.58 23.89 11.50
N GLY A 634 -21.91 23.94 11.37
CA GLY A 634 -22.85 23.79 12.49
C GLY A 634 -22.73 22.42 13.17
N ILE A 635 -22.66 21.35 12.37
CA ILE A 635 -22.45 19.98 12.86
C ILE A 635 -21.08 19.85 13.53
N ALA A 636 -20.01 20.33 12.89
CA ALA A 636 -18.65 20.29 13.46
C ALA A 636 -18.58 20.98 14.83
N ARG A 637 -19.16 22.18 14.94
CA ARG A 637 -19.26 22.93 16.20
C ARG A 637 -20.00 22.13 17.26
N ASN A 638 -21.18 21.61 16.92
CA ASN A 638 -22.02 20.84 17.85
C ASN A 638 -21.34 19.53 18.30
N LEU A 639 -20.60 18.86 17.42
CA LEU A 639 -19.82 17.67 17.76
C LEU A 639 -18.69 18.00 18.73
N LEU A 640 -17.95 19.10 18.52
CA LEU A 640 -16.87 19.51 19.42
C LEU A 640 -17.39 20.03 20.77
N LEU A 641 -18.58 20.64 20.81
CA LEU A 641 -19.26 20.98 22.06
C LEU A 641 -19.58 19.73 22.90
N LEU A 642 -19.95 18.62 22.25
CA LEU A 642 -20.26 17.36 22.91
C LEU A 642 -19.03 16.50 23.19
N PHE A 643 -18.00 16.57 22.35
CA PHE A 643 -16.79 15.75 22.45
C PHE A 643 -15.54 16.61 22.18
N PRO A 644 -15.03 17.30 23.21
CA PRO A 644 -13.88 18.21 23.05
C PRO A 644 -12.59 17.52 22.56
N HIS A 645 -12.47 16.20 22.77
CA HIS A 645 -11.30 15.40 22.37
C HIS A 645 -11.44 14.73 21.00
N LEU A 646 -12.53 14.98 20.28
CA LEU A 646 -12.77 14.39 18.96
C LEU A 646 -11.69 14.87 17.97
N ASN A 647 -11.01 13.92 17.34
CA ASN A 647 -9.93 14.18 16.38
C ASN A 647 -10.18 13.57 15.00
N MET A 648 -11.05 12.58 14.88
CA MET A 648 -11.21 11.82 13.65
C MET A 648 -12.67 11.45 13.40
N ILE A 649 -13.18 11.86 12.24
CA ILE A 649 -14.46 11.38 11.71
C ILE A 649 -14.19 10.44 10.54
N THR A 650 -14.84 9.28 10.56
CA THR A 650 -14.72 8.28 9.50
C THR A 650 -16.07 7.93 8.90
N ALA A 651 -16.05 7.48 7.64
CA ALA A 651 -17.22 6.95 6.95
C ALA A 651 -17.25 5.42 7.03
N ALA A 652 -18.45 4.83 7.13
CA ALA A 652 -18.62 3.39 6.93
C ALA A 652 -18.39 2.96 5.47
N HIS A 653 -18.64 3.85 4.48
CA HIS A 653 -18.51 3.58 3.05
C HIS A 653 -17.86 4.74 2.29
N GLY A 654 -16.64 4.50 1.76
CA GLY A 654 -15.97 5.36 0.78
C GLY A 654 -15.46 6.71 1.31
N SER A 655 -14.56 7.33 0.55
CA SER A 655 -14.17 8.74 0.75
C SER A 655 -15.24 9.64 0.11
N ASN A 656 -15.96 10.41 0.91
CA ASN A 656 -16.87 11.45 0.45
C ASN A 656 -16.19 12.81 0.66
N ALA A 657 -16.22 13.70 -0.34
CA ALA A 657 -15.68 15.05 -0.22
C ALA A 657 -16.27 15.80 0.99
N VAL A 658 -17.57 15.62 1.26
CA VAL A 658 -18.25 16.23 2.42
C VAL A 658 -17.70 15.73 3.76
N LEU A 659 -17.21 14.48 3.82
CA LEU A 659 -16.56 13.95 5.02
C LEU A 659 -15.21 14.63 5.26
N GLN A 660 -14.46 14.92 4.18
CA GLN A 660 -13.20 15.67 4.27
C GLN A 660 -13.45 17.11 4.71
N ASP A 661 -14.50 17.75 4.21
CA ASP A 661 -14.89 19.10 4.63
C ASP A 661 -15.26 19.15 6.12
N LEU A 662 -16.01 18.15 6.60
CA LEU A 662 -16.37 18.02 8.01
C LEU A 662 -15.13 17.78 8.90
N GLN A 663 -14.22 16.90 8.49
CA GLN A 663 -12.96 16.66 9.19
C GLN A 663 -12.10 17.93 9.25
N THR A 664 -11.95 18.63 8.12
CA THR A 664 -11.19 19.89 8.02
C THR A 664 -11.79 20.96 8.93
N SER A 665 -13.12 21.04 9.00
CA SER A 665 -13.83 21.97 9.89
C SER A 665 -13.56 21.69 11.37
N ILE A 666 -13.55 20.42 11.78
CA ILE A 666 -13.22 20.00 13.15
C ILE A 666 -11.77 20.37 13.50
N ASP A 667 -10.83 20.08 12.61
CA ASP A 667 -9.43 20.43 12.82
C ASP A 667 -9.24 21.95 12.94
N ALA A 668 -9.94 22.74 12.12
CA ALA A 668 -9.92 24.20 12.21
C ALA A 668 -10.44 24.73 13.56
N PHE A 669 -11.62 24.25 14.01
CA PHE A 669 -12.19 24.66 15.29
C PHE A 669 -11.31 24.26 16.48
N ARG A 670 -10.69 23.08 16.45
CA ARG A 670 -9.78 22.63 17.51
C ARG A 670 -8.49 23.46 17.55
N ASN A 671 -7.91 23.75 16.38
CA ASN A 671 -6.73 24.62 16.28
C ASN A 671 -7.03 26.02 16.81
N PHE A 672 -8.24 26.54 16.55
CA PHE A 672 -8.71 27.80 17.13
C PHE A 672 -8.83 27.72 18.65
N ALA A 673 -9.50 26.70 19.20
CA ALA A 673 -9.67 26.53 20.64
C ALA A 673 -8.32 26.40 21.40
N THR A 674 -7.37 25.65 20.85
CA THR A 674 -6.03 25.47 21.45
C THR A 674 -5.16 26.72 21.37
N SER A 675 -5.39 27.61 20.40
CA SER A 675 -4.67 28.88 20.29
C SER A 675 -5.03 29.89 21.39
N PHE A 676 -6.23 29.80 21.97
CA PHE A 676 -6.68 30.64 23.08
C PHE A 676 -6.25 30.16 24.46
N GLN A 677 -5.92 28.87 24.62
CA GLN A 677 -5.41 28.32 25.89
C GLN A 677 -3.90 28.54 26.10
N ARG A 678 -3.18 29.04 25.08
CA ARG A 678 -1.73 29.34 25.14
C ARG A 678 -1.42 30.84 25.30
N ARG A 679 -2.44 31.67 25.49
CA ARG A 679 -2.32 33.07 25.94
C ARG A 679 -2.89 33.16 27.34
#